data_AF-A0A1Y4JJZ0-F1
#
_entry.id   AF-A0A1Y4JJZ0-F1
#
_cell.length_a   1.000
_cell.length_b   1.000
_cell.length_c   1.000
_cell.angle_alpha   90.00
_cell.angle_beta   90.00
_cell.angle_gamma   90.00
#
_symmetry.space_group_name_H-M   'P 1'
#
loop_
_entity.id
_entity.type
_entity.pdbx_description
1 polymer ?
#
loop_
_entity_poly.entity_id
_entity_poly.type
_entity_poly.pdbx_seq_one_letter_code
_entity_poly.pdbx_strand_id
1 'polypeptide(L)'
;MGEQNEKKMYDHSFILGEETRPKIEIFTQEDSDITVKNSIFYKQYRQILSAIAEHLLLCKEGEKQDAIYSSWEFPNNIFVFAGERGSGKTSCMLTARELLCMQKRDHKVVLDDLFEIEDSVKKNQDKAKIKEKEIDIYKDILKDILKETSFYRCEVIDPLFFDSNHNILELFIGTLFRDLMKKEEKEPQYRHDRKLLLSRFAEIRRIFPLLGKKLEFSEFGDLEQLKDLSASLELKEVLRELVRDYLEYVYKDTNGKLVLCIDDIDLDMKDGYGLVECIRRYLNMPELIILMAVKLEQLGNVIRIKYTKDFRPLLEREEKYIENKTVKGDDNYNEVVNHIVERYITKLLPLNQRIIMPSVKDLFDKDIQVCRKQGGKVRKVNILSPMKNGILEEIYKKTRLLFYNTKSQVNYIIPYNLREFCNLLHLLYNLDDVESHEGALPNLIPFKEYFYGVWCTNNLDKGGLSIIQKLRDIQDYGLINQTVIKHLKRRFEVLRNIEISNDPKDAAKDKKETKESRLSDSSMKELQNILDEENMMYNISLGDVLACLDWLGKVSYQEDDRKLFFAMKTFYTFSLYETFRKREEIAEEKKKLTQKEVINKEILTNNEIVYGDIVNGNFLNSEYLNVAPYEKIDKDKGSVSRCRRVIDNEAISDLIKYISGREPKTDICSKIVKENFKEELLRKIVEFFLLTTSFVVESKEKESNSSFSQYRKRNEVYYEKNIAQSRKYICFDVLSIFYNLVNVAQSYGRFDKLVLENSREVKANEEKELNKEQDAEQGQIKEQEQRQEGEQVEEQEQKQQQSGEQEQNLNEGQQPIEAQNSGEVEKVDENPKKDEEDSELEKSAKQKFKDEMLSNKAKYPLYLAMLDYIIGNEPLQASANEKRDHEWANKRLVYKVSLRNIDLLEQISYRLQRQRPDKSGDTVRLFKKMFDNLAEIEISTYRNGQGLQANIKYEFFGVIRDFMAELLSPGNEEYKAIFDKIYADS
;
A
#
# COMPACT_ATOMS: atom_id res chain seq x y z
N MET A 1 -41.77 -9.80 -17.05
CA MET A 1 -41.65 -11.26 -17.27
C MET A 1 -40.77 -11.78 -16.15
N GLY A 2 -41.28 -12.73 -15.37
CA GLY A 2 -40.58 -13.24 -14.19
C GLY A 2 -39.37 -14.07 -14.57
N GLU A 3 -38.19 -13.62 -14.17
CA GLU A 3 -37.02 -14.47 -14.12
C GLU A 3 -37.23 -15.48 -12.99
N GLN A 4 -37.31 -16.75 -13.39
CA GLN A 4 -37.14 -17.87 -12.48
C GLN A 4 -35.76 -17.72 -11.84
N ASN A 5 -35.75 -17.29 -10.57
CA ASN A 5 -34.56 -17.29 -9.72
C ASN A 5 -34.09 -18.75 -9.56
N GLU A 6 -33.22 -19.22 -10.45
CA GLU A 6 -32.26 -20.25 -10.07
C GLU A 6 -31.53 -19.70 -8.84
N LYS A 7 -31.74 -20.34 -7.68
CA LYS A 7 -30.97 -20.10 -6.45
C LYS A 7 -29.51 -20.36 -6.81
N LYS A 8 -28.77 -19.32 -7.23
CA LYS A 8 -27.30 -19.38 -7.29
C LYS A 8 -26.85 -19.76 -5.88
N MET A 9 -26.32 -20.98 -5.73
CA MET A 9 -25.72 -21.44 -4.49
C MET A 9 -24.41 -20.67 -4.34
N TYR A 10 -24.37 -19.70 -3.43
CA TYR A 10 -23.17 -18.90 -3.17
C TYR A 10 -22.17 -19.70 -2.34
N ASP A 11 -20.88 -19.56 -2.65
CA ASP A 11 -19.83 -20.35 -1.99
C ASP A 11 -19.75 -20.05 -0.49
N HIS A 12 -19.76 -18.77 -0.09
CA HIS A 12 -19.67 -18.39 1.32
C HIS A 12 -20.45 -17.11 1.69
N SER A 13 -20.85 -17.01 2.97
CA SER A 13 -21.59 -15.87 3.53
C SER A 13 -20.88 -15.24 4.74
N PHE A 14 -20.84 -13.91 4.78
CA PHE A 14 -20.26 -13.11 5.85
C PHE A 14 -21.33 -12.21 6.48
N ILE A 15 -21.36 -12.08 7.81
CA ILE A 15 -22.35 -11.26 8.54
C ILE A 15 -21.61 -10.16 9.29
N LEU A 16 -21.95 -8.90 9.01
CA LEU A 16 -21.39 -7.70 9.64
C LEU A 16 -21.91 -7.51 11.08
N GLY A 17 -21.09 -6.97 11.98
CA GLY A 17 -21.51 -6.42 13.29
C GLY A 17 -20.93 -7.05 14.56
N GLU A 18 -19.96 -7.98 14.46
CA GLU A 18 -19.35 -8.67 15.62
C GLU A 18 -17.83 -8.87 15.42
N GLU A 19 -17.07 -7.79 15.18
CA GLU A 19 -15.66 -7.87 14.75
C GLU A 19 -14.67 -8.15 15.90
N THR A 20 -15.04 -7.83 17.14
CA THR A 20 -14.14 -7.91 18.31
C THR A 20 -14.30 -9.17 19.16
N ARG A 21 -15.32 -9.98 18.89
CA ARG A 21 -15.62 -11.20 19.65
C ARG A 21 -15.61 -12.42 18.74
N PRO A 22 -15.33 -13.62 19.27
CA PRO A 22 -15.52 -14.84 18.52
C PRO A 22 -16.98 -14.95 18.06
N LYS A 23 -17.18 -15.01 16.74
CA LYS A 23 -18.49 -15.25 16.14
C LYS A 23 -18.88 -16.73 16.32
N ILE A 24 -20.09 -16.97 16.81
CA ILE A 24 -20.72 -18.30 16.88
C ILE A 24 -21.80 -18.34 15.81
N GLU A 25 -21.66 -19.23 14.82
CA GLU A 25 -22.67 -19.41 13.78
C GLU A 25 -23.73 -20.38 14.28
N ILE A 26 -25.00 -19.94 14.24
CA ILE A 26 -26.14 -20.77 14.63
C ILE A 26 -26.96 -21.01 13.37
N PHE A 27 -27.16 -22.28 13.03
CA PHE A 27 -27.94 -22.69 11.86
C PHE A 27 -29.27 -23.25 12.35
N THR A 28 -30.35 -22.47 12.18
CA THR A 28 -31.71 -22.89 12.54
C THR A 28 -32.56 -23.05 11.29
N GLN A 29 -33.65 -23.80 11.38
CA GLN A 29 -34.60 -23.92 10.26
C GLN A 29 -35.27 -22.58 9.86
N GLU A 30 -35.29 -21.58 10.74
CA GLU A 30 -35.92 -20.28 10.47
C GLU A 30 -35.03 -19.34 9.61
N ASP A 31 -33.71 -19.58 9.59
CA ASP A 31 -32.72 -18.81 8.83
C ASP A 31 -32.46 -19.43 7.43
N SER A 32 -33.53 -19.60 6.63
CA SER A 32 -33.51 -20.36 5.37
C SER A 32 -32.57 -19.86 4.25
N ASP A 33 -31.97 -18.68 4.43
CA ASP A 33 -31.08 -18.05 3.44
C ASP A 33 -29.59 -18.34 3.68
N ILE A 34 -29.20 -18.85 4.86
CA ILE A 34 -27.80 -19.19 5.18
C ILE A 34 -27.75 -20.57 5.82
N THR A 35 -27.20 -21.54 5.08
CA THR A 35 -26.99 -22.91 5.56
C THR A 35 -25.55 -23.11 6.03
N VAL A 36 -25.28 -24.23 6.70
CA VAL A 36 -23.92 -24.62 7.12
C VAL A 36 -22.95 -24.69 5.94
N LYS A 37 -23.44 -25.00 4.72
CA LYS A 37 -22.65 -25.04 3.49
C LYS A 37 -22.10 -23.68 3.08
N ASN A 38 -22.76 -22.59 3.48
CA ASN A 38 -22.30 -21.23 3.20
C ASN A 38 -21.25 -20.74 4.21
N SER A 39 -20.94 -21.52 5.26
CA SER A 39 -19.88 -21.14 6.20
C SER A 39 -18.51 -21.24 5.54
N ILE A 40 -17.62 -20.29 5.84
CA ILE A 40 -16.20 -20.39 5.47
C ILE A 40 -15.51 -21.59 6.14
N PHE A 41 -16.06 -22.05 7.26
CA PHE A 41 -15.56 -23.18 8.04
C PHE A 41 -16.30 -24.49 7.73
N TYR A 42 -17.13 -24.54 6.68
CA TYR A 42 -17.90 -25.74 6.32
C TYR A 42 -17.06 -27.03 6.30
N LYS A 43 -15.88 -26.99 5.66
CA LYS A 43 -14.95 -28.14 5.62
C LYS A 43 -14.42 -28.49 7.00
N GLN A 44 -14.08 -27.50 7.81
CA GLN A 44 -13.58 -27.67 9.17
C GLN A 44 -14.65 -28.28 10.08
N TYR A 45 -15.90 -27.85 9.98
CA TYR A 45 -17.04 -28.44 10.70
C TYR A 45 -17.22 -29.91 10.34
N ARG A 46 -17.16 -30.24 9.05
CA ARG A 46 -17.24 -31.63 8.60
C ARG A 46 -16.09 -32.48 9.15
N GLN A 47 -14.86 -31.97 9.11
CA GLN A 47 -13.68 -32.66 9.63
C GLN A 47 -13.78 -32.93 11.13
N ILE A 48 -14.15 -31.91 11.93
CA ILE A 48 -14.22 -32.08 13.39
C ILE A 48 -15.34 -33.02 13.81
N LEU A 49 -16.54 -32.90 13.24
CA LEU A 49 -17.64 -33.80 13.55
C LEU A 49 -17.32 -35.25 13.13
N SER A 50 -16.65 -35.44 11.99
CA SER A 50 -16.19 -36.78 11.57
C SER A 50 -15.17 -37.37 12.53
N ALA A 51 -14.17 -36.59 12.95
CA ALA A 51 -13.14 -37.05 13.90
C ALA A 51 -13.73 -37.41 15.27
N ILE A 52 -14.75 -36.65 15.73
CA ILE A 52 -15.46 -36.96 16.98
C ILE A 52 -16.28 -38.24 16.82
N ALA A 53 -16.99 -38.42 15.70
CA ALA A 53 -17.74 -39.63 15.42
C ALA A 53 -16.83 -40.88 15.40
N GLU A 54 -15.66 -40.78 14.76
CA GLU A 54 -14.64 -41.84 14.77
C GLU A 54 -14.14 -42.17 16.18
N HIS A 55 -13.88 -41.14 17.00
CA HIS A 55 -13.52 -41.34 18.41
C HIS A 55 -14.61 -42.07 19.19
N LEU A 56 -15.88 -41.70 19.00
CA LEU A 56 -17.01 -42.37 19.67
C LEU A 56 -17.14 -43.84 19.26
N LEU A 57 -16.87 -44.16 17.99
CA LEU A 57 -16.85 -45.56 17.51
C LEU A 57 -15.74 -46.37 18.22
N LEU A 58 -14.53 -45.81 18.30
CA LEU A 58 -13.41 -46.45 18.99
C LEU A 58 -13.70 -46.71 20.48
N CYS A 59 -14.39 -45.77 21.16
CA CYS A 59 -14.83 -45.96 22.54
C CYS A 59 -15.85 -47.11 22.68
N LYS A 60 -16.83 -47.21 21.76
CA LYS A 60 -17.84 -48.30 21.76
C LYS A 60 -17.21 -49.68 21.50
N GLU A 61 -16.14 -49.76 20.70
CA GLU A 61 -15.42 -51.01 20.44
C GLU A 61 -14.56 -51.45 21.63
N GLY A 62 -13.92 -50.51 22.33
CA GLY A 62 -13.11 -50.77 23.52
C GLY A 62 -13.91 -51.31 24.71
N GLU A 63 -15.20 -50.97 24.82
CA GLU A 63 -16.10 -51.51 25.85
C GLU A 63 -16.46 -53.01 25.63
N LYS A 64 -16.23 -53.55 24.42
CA LYS A 64 -16.57 -54.94 24.06
C LYS A 64 -15.39 -55.92 24.19
N GLN A 65 -14.16 -55.45 24.32
CA GLN A 65 -12.97 -56.29 24.51
C GLN A 65 -12.69 -56.44 26.00
N ASP A 66 -12.68 -57.69 26.48
CA ASP A 66 -12.50 -58.04 27.89
C ASP A 66 -11.31 -57.35 28.57
N ALA A 67 -11.52 -57.05 29.86
CA ALA A 67 -10.76 -56.21 30.79
C ALA A 67 -9.32 -56.67 31.14
N ILE A 68 -8.50 -57.06 30.17
CA ILE A 68 -7.14 -57.59 30.43
C ILE A 68 -6.03 -56.59 30.05
N TYR A 69 -6.26 -55.68 29.11
CA TYR A 69 -5.35 -54.56 28.82
C TYR A 69 -5.90 -53.21 29.31
N SER A 70 -5.98 -53.12 30.64
CA SER A 70 -5.74 -51.93 31.47
C SER A 70 -6.56 -50.66 31.20
N SER A 71 -7.25 -50.21 32.24
CA SER A 71 -7.92 -48.92 32.47
C SER A 71 -7.09 -47.62 32.24
N TRP A 72 -5.96 -47.68 31.54
CA TRP A 72 -4.92 -46.64 31.62
C TRP A 72 -4.83 -45.71 30.40
N GLU A 73 -5.19 -46.13 29.19
CA GLU A 73 -5.13 -45.27 27.99
C GLU A 73 -6.42 -45.36 27.15
N PHE A 74 -7.40 -44.50 27.43
CA PHE A 74 -8.54 -44.26 26.54
C PHE A 74 -8.07 -43.63 25.22
N PRO A 75 -8.80 -43.83 24.10
CA PRO A 75 -8.55 -43.10 22.86
C PRO A 75 -8.48 -41.60 23.13
N ASN A 76 -7.57 -40.90 22.46
CA ASN A 76 -7.39 -39.47 22.67
C ASN A 76 -8.70 -38.71 22.40
N ASN A 77 -9.15 -37.91 23.38
CA ASN A 77 -10.39 -37.13 23.33
C ASN A 77 -10.17 -35.64 23.04
N ILE A 78 -8.95 -35.25 22.64
CA ILE A 78 -8.54 -33.88 22.34
C ILE A 78 -8.60 -33.63 20.84
N PHE A 79 -9.31 -32.57 20.44
CA PHE A 79 -9.42 -32.12 19.06
C PHE A 79 -9.03 -30.65 18.95
N VAL A 80 -8.19 -30.33 17.98
CA VAL A 80 -7.53 -29.02 17.92
C VAL A 80 -7.90 -28.26 16.66
N PHE A 81 -8.26 -26.99 16.84
CA PHE A 81 -8.39 -25.99 15.80
C PHE A 81 -7.06 -25.25 15.68
N ALA A 82 -6.30 -25.55 14.62
CA ALA A 82 -4.93 -25.08 14.42
C ALA A 82 -4.85 -24.01 13.33
N GLY A 83 -4.22 -22.88 13.64
CA GLY A 83 -4.03 -21.79 12.69
C GLY A 83 -3.38 -20.54 13.28
N GLU A 84 -3.04 -19.60 12.41
CA GLU A 84 -2.42 -18.32 12.78
C GLU A 84 -3.36 -17.43 13.62
N ARG A 85 -2.81 -16.36 14.20
CA ARG A 85 -3.63 -15.35 14.88
C ARG A 85 -4.59 -14.70 13.88
N GLY A 86 -5.87 -14.59 14.23
CA GLY A 86 -6.89 -14.03 13.34
C GLY A 86 -7.42 -14.98 12.25
N SER A 87 -7.07 -16.28 12.28
CA SER A 87 -7.61 -17.31 11.38
C SER A 87 -8.99 -17.86 11.78
N GLY A 88 -9.57 -17.39 12.88
CA GLY A 88 -10.91 -17.80 13.32
C GLY A 88 -10.98 -19.09 14.15
N LYS A 89 -9.87 -19.57 14.71
CA LYS A 89 -9.80 -20.77 15.59
C LYS A 89 -10.92 -20.83 16.61
N THR A 90 -11.03 -19.81 17.47
CA THR A 90 -12.03 -19.72 18.53
C THR A 90 -13.45 -19.73 17.98
N SER A 91 -13.73 -18.96 16.93
CA SER A 91 -15.05 -18.91 16.29
C SER A 91 -15.46 -20.27 15.72
N CYS A 92 -14.55 -20.94 15.03
CA CYS A 92 -14.77 -22.28 14.49
C CYS A 92 -14.98 -23.30 15.61
N MET A 93 -14.17 -23.25 16.67
CA MET A 93 -14.26 -24.13 17.85
C MET A 93 -15.61 -23.98 18.57
N LEU A 94 -15.98 -22.75 18.91
CA LEU A 94 -17.23 -22.47 19.64
C LEU A 94 -18.46 -22.80 18.80
N THR A 95 -18.39 -22.59 17.48
CA THR A 95 -19.43 -23.03 16.57
C THR A 95 -19.51 -24.56 16.51
N ALA A 96 -18.39 -25.28 16.39
CA ALA A 96 -18.39 -26.74 16.40
C ALA A 96 -19.00 -27.31 17.70
N ARG A 97 -18.73 -26.70 18.85
CA ARG A 97 -19.42 -27.02 20.11
C ARG A 97 -20.93 -26.80 20.00
N GLU A 98 -21.34 -25.66 19.43
CA GLU A 98 -22.76 -25.37 19.21
C GLU A 98 -23.42 -26.41 18.31
N LEU A 99 -22.70 -26.84 17.26
CA LEU A 99 -23.17 -27.86 16.33
C LEU A 99 -23.47 -29.20 17.02
N LEU A 100 -22.65 -29.59 17.99
CA LEU A 100 -22.84 -30.82 18.77
C LEU A 100 -23.98 -30.70 19.79
N CYS A 101 -24.09 -29.54 20.45
CA CYS A 101 -25.00 -29.33 21.59
C CYS A 101 -26.38 -28.76 21.21
N MET A 102 -26.68 -28.59 19.92
CA MET A 102 -27.93 -27.99 19.47
C MET A 102 -29.17 -28.90 19.69
N GLN A 103 -30.37 -28.33 19.54
CA GLN A 103 -31.61 -29.10 19.68
C GLN A 103 -31.73 -30.18 18.59
N LYS A 104 -32.32 -31.34 18.94
CA LYS A 104 -32.39 -32.53 18.07
C LYS A 104 -32.96 -32.26 16.66
N ARG A 105 -33.89 -31.30 16.51
CA ARG A 105 -34.52 -30.97 15.23
C ARG A 105 -33.56 -30.27 14.26
N ASP A 106 -32.89 -29.21 14.72
CA ASP A 106 -31.90 -28.49 13.93
C ASP A 106 -30.66 -29.35 13.68
N HIS A 107 -30.26 -30.16 14.67
CA HIS A 107 -29.10 -31.07 14.58
C HIS A 107 -29.22 -32.02 13.39
N LYS A 108 -30.43 -32.55 13.15
CA LYS A 108 -30.66 -33.47 12.04
C LYS A 108 -30.42 -32.82 10.68
N VAL A 109 -30.95 -31.61 10.45
CA VAL A 109 -30.81 -30.91 9.16
C VAL A 109 -29.36 -30.56 8.89
N VAL A 110 -28.66 -30.04 9.90
CA VAL A 110 -27.25 -29.64 9.76
C VAL A 110 -26.34 -30.84 9.52
N LEU A 111 -26.58 -31.97 10.21
CA LEU A 111 -25.86 -33.22 9.93
C LEU A 111 -26.17 -33.77 8.53
N ASP A 112 -27.42 -33.67 8.08
CA ASP A 112 -27.78 -34.08 6.73
C ASP A 112 -26.98 -33.23 5.71
N ASP A 113 -26.93 -31.91 5.87
CA ASP A 113 -26.13 -31.01 5.02
C ASP A 113 -24.60 -31.27 5.05
N LEU A 114 -24.03 -31.55 6.22
CA LEU A 114 -22.57 -31.75 6.39
C LEU A 114 -22.08 -33.08 5.80
N PHE A 115 -22.94 -34.10 5.77
CA PHE A 115 -22.61 -35.44 5.29
C PHE A 115 -23.22 -35.76 3.91
N GLU A 116 -23.94 -34.81 3.29
CA GLU A 116 -24.41 -34.89 1.91
C GLU A 116 -23.27 -35.00 0.88
N ILE A 117 -23.55 -35.66 -0.25
CA ILE A 117 -22.57 -35.93 -1.31
C ILE A 117 -22.56 -34.75 -2.29
N GLU A 118 -21.42 -34.06 -2.43
CA GLU A 118 -21.19 -33.17 -3.56
C GLU A 118 -21.01 -34.00 -4.83
N ASP A 119 -21.96 -33.86 -5.76
CA ASP A 119 -22.17 -34.66 -6.98
C ASP A 119 -21.06 -34.52 -8.07
N SER A 120 -19.88 -33.98 -7.73
CA SER A 120 -18.88 -33.47 -8.69
C SER A 120 -17.90 -34.50 -9.25
N VAL A 121 -17.97 -35.77 -8.84
CA VAL A 121 -17.12 -36.86 -9.39
C VAL A 121 -17.91 -37.78 -10.34
N LYS A 122 -18.82 -37.23 -11.15
CA LYS A 122 -19.46 -37.97 -12.25
C LYS A 122 -18.55 -38.00 -13.47
N LYS A 123 -17.46 -38.79 -13.43
CA LYS A 123 -16.74 -39.33 -14.62
C LYS A 123 -15.64 -40.32 -14.20
N ASN A 124 -16.02 -41.58 -13.95
CA ASN A 124 -15.40 -42.78 -14.57
C ASN A 124 -15.96 -44.09 -13.98
N GLN A 125 -16.08 -45.10 -14.84
CA GLN A 125 -16.97 -46.25 -14.74
C GLN A 125 -16.55 -47.34 -13.73
N ASP A 126 -17.58 -47.92 -13.10
CA ASP A 126 -17.75 -49.20 -12.40
C ASP A 126 -16.86 -49.56 -11.18
N LYS A 127 -15.60 -49.12 -11.07
CA LYS A 127 -14.85 -49.20 -9.79
C LYS A 127 -15.20 -48.07 -8.81
N ALA A 128 -15.69 -46.94 -9.33
CA ALA A 128 -16.15 -45.82 -8.53
C ALA A 128 -17.42 -46.15 -7.74
N LYS A 129 -18.37 -46.90 -8.33
CA LYS A 129 -19.66 -47.24 -7.70
C LYS A 129 -19.55 -48.09 -6.43
N ILE A 130 -18.57 -48.99 -6.34
CA ILE A 130 -18.37 -49.83 -5.14
C ILE A 130 -17.75 -48.99 -4.02
N LYS A 131 -16.72 -48.18 -4.33
CA LYS A 131 -16.12 -47.25 -3.37
C LYS A 131 -17.10 -46.17 -2.91
N GLU A 132 -17.97 -45.67 -3.79
CA GLU A 132 -19.04 -44.73 -3.46
C GLU A 132 -20.00 -45.32 -2.44
N LYS A 133 -20.50 -46.55 -2.67
CA LYS A 133 -21.37 -47.24 -1.69
C LYS A 133 -20.70 -47.48 -0.34
N GLU A 134 -19.42 -47.86 -0.32
CA GLU A 134 -18.66 -48.05 0.94
C GLU A 134 -18.47 -46.71 1.69
N ILE A 135 -18.21 -45.62 0.96
CA ILE A 135 -18.09 -44.27 1.52
C ILE A 135 -19.44 -43.79 2.07
N ASP A 136 -20.55 -44.06 1.38
CA ASP A 136 -21.89 -43.67 1.80
C ASP A 136 -22.30 -44.38 3.09
N ILE A 137 -22.08 -45.70 3.16
CA ILE A 137 -22.30 -46.49 4.37
C ILE A 137 -21.45 -45.94 5.52
N TYR A 138 -20.17 -45.64 5.29
CA TYR A 138 -19.30 -45.10 6.33
C TYR A 138 -19.79 -43.73 6.84
N LYS A 139 -20.20 -42.82 5.95
CA LYS A 139 -20.76 -41.52 6.35
C LYS A 139 -22.05 -41.65 7.14
N ASP A 140 -22.93 -42.55 6.73
CA ASP A 140 -24.18 -42.82 7.47
C ASP A 140 -23.89 -43.33 8.88
N ILE A 141 -22.89 -44.23 9.04
CA ILE A 141 -22.44 -44.70 10.37
C ILE A 141 -21.95 -43.52 11.23
N LEU A 142 -21.09 -42.64 10.69
CA LEU A 142 -20.59 -41.47 11.43
C LEU A 142 -21.72 -40.51 11.83
N LYS A 143 -22.67 -40.32 10.93
CA LYS A 143 -23.83 -39.46 11.14
C LYS A 143 -24.78 -40.03 12.18
N ASP A 144 -25.02 -41.33 12.17
CA ASP A 144 -25.92 -42.01 13.10
C ASP A 144 -25.37 -41.99 14.52
N ILE A 145 -24.05 -42.24 14.71
CA ILE A 145 -23.46 -42.17 16.05
C ILE A 145 -23.54 -40.75 16.66
N LEU A 146 -23.41 -39.70 15.84
CA LEU A 146 -23.60 -38.31 16.30
C LEU A 146 -25.05 -38.00 16.65
N LYS A 147 -26.03 -38.61 15.96
CA LYS A 147 -27.46 -38.46 16.25
C LYS A 147 -27.89 -39.19 17.53
N GLU A 148 -27.30 -40.35 17.80
CA GLU A 148 -27.58 -41.17 18.98
C GLU A 148 -26.93 -40.62 20.26
N THR A 149 -25.83 -39.88 20.13
CA THR A 149 -25.05 -39.38 21.27
C THR A 149 -25.56 -38.02 21.75
N SER A 150 -25.82 -37.88 23.05
CA SER A 150 -26.13 -36.58 23.67
C SER A 150 -24.86 -35.82 24.00
N PHE A 151 -24.79 -34.55 23.61
CA PHE A 151 -23.69 -33.65 23.95
C PHE A 151 -24.17 -32.50 24.84
N TYR A 152 -23.38 -32.16 25.85
CA TYR A 152 -23.70 -31.16 26.85
C TYR A 152 -22.60 -30.12 26.95
N ARG A 153 -22.99 -28.85 26.94
CA ARG A 153 -22.08 -27.71 26.93
C ARG A 153 -21.38 -27.56 28.29
N CYS A 154 -20.05 -27.46 28.27
CA CYS A 154 -19.27 -26.88 29.36
C CYS A 154 -18.94 -25.40 29.08
N GLU A 155 -18.75 -24.61 30.13
CA GLU A 155 -18.24 -23.24 29.97
C GLU A 155 -16.82 -23.27 29.38
N VAL A 156 -16.46 -22.23 28.61
CA VAL A 156 -15.14 -22.15 27.98
C VAL A 156 -14.11 -21.85 29.06
N ILE A 157 -13.00 -22.58 29.07
CA ILE A 157 -11.85 -22.27 29.90
C ILE A 157 -10.96 -21.31 29.10
N ASP A 158 -10.71 -20.15 29.68
CA ASP A 158 -9.71 -19.21 29.20
C ASP A 158 -8.42 -19.40 30.02
N PRO A 159 -7.32 -19.86 29.39
CA PRO A 159 -6.04 -20.04 30.04
C PRO A 159 -5.42 -18.79 30.63
N LEU A 160 -5.88 -17.59 30.28
CA LEU A 160 -5.44 -16.36 30.95
C LEU A 160 -5.80 -16.31 32.44
N PHE A 161 -6.74 -17.16 32.90
CA PHE A 161 -7.05 -17.33 34.32
C PHE A 161 -6.11 -18.30 35.04
N PHE A 162 -5.09 -18.85 34.37
CA PHE A 162 -4.01 -19.57 35.04
C PHE A 162 -3.10 -18.60 35.78
N ASP A 163 -2.85 -18.91 37.04
CA ASP A 163 -1.85 -18.25 37.86
C ASP A 163 -1.04 -19.31 38.62
N SER A 164 -0.05 -18.87 39.39
CA SER A 164 0.81 -19.75 40.18
C SER A 164 0.07 -20.57 41.27
N ASN A 165 -1.23 -20.33 41.48
CA ASN A 165 -2.05 -20.98 42.50
C ASN A 165 -3.16 -21.86 41.92
N HIS A 166 -3.62 -21.60 40.69
CA HIS A 166 -4.77 -22.27 40.07
C HIS A 166 -4.39 -23.00 38.78
N ASN A 167 -4.67 -24.30 38.72
CA ASN A 167 -4.40 -25.15 37.55
C ASN A 167 -5.68 -25.46 36.72
N ILE A 168 -5.53 -26.08 35.54
CA ILE A 168 -6.66 -26.34 34.63
C ILE A 168 -7.75 -27.24 35.21
N LEU A 169 -7.37 -28.15 36.09
CA LEU A 169 -8.33 -29.02 36.76
C LEU A 169 -9.19 -28.18 37.71
N GLU A 170 -8.60 -27.25 38.46
CA GLU A 170 -9.34 -26.34 39.34
C GLU A 170 -10.32 -25.46 38.57
N LEU A 171 -9.90 -24.90 37.43
CA LEU A 171 -10.80 -24.11 36.58
C LEU A 171 -11.93 -24.97 36.02
N PHE A 172 -11.63 -26.16 35.49
CA PHE A 172 -12.64 -27.09 34.98
C PHE A 172 -13.68 -27.45 36.05
N ILE A 173 -13.23 -27.87 37.22
CA ILE A 173 -14.11 -28.24 38.34
C ILE A 173 -14.91 -27.03 38.84
N GLY A 174 -14.27 -25.86 38.92
CA GLY A 174 -14.93 -24.60 39.23
C GLY A 174 -16.04 -24.26 38.23
N THR A 175 -15.84 -24.53 36.94
CA THR A 175 -16.90 -24.30 35.92
C THR A 175 -18.09 -25.24 36.10
N LEU A 176 -17.86 -26.53 36.39
CA LEU A 176 -18.93 -27.49 36.65
C LEU A 176 -19.72 -27.11 37.91
N PHE A 177 -19.01 -26.74 38.98
CA PHE A 177 -19.63 -26.32 40.23
C PHE A 177 -20.46 -25.05 40.03
N ARG A 178 -19.93 -24.06 39.29
CA ARG A 178 -20.66 -22.84 38.95
C ARG A 178 -21.92 -23.10 38.13
N ASP A 179 -21.86 -23.99 37.12
CA ASP A 179 -23.04 -24.36 36.33
C ASP A 179 -24.10 -25.07 37.18
N LEU A 180 -23.67 -25.98 38.07
CA LEU A 180 -24.56 -26.63 39.04
C LEU A 180 -25.32 -25.58 39.89
N MET A 181 -24.59 -24.63 40.48
CA MET A 181 -25.20 -23.57 41.31
C MET A 181 -26.21 -22.73 40.51
N LYS A 182 -25.86 -22.34 39.27
CA LYS A 182 -26.76 -21.58 38.38
C LYS A 182 -28.04 -22.36 38.05
N LYS A 183 -27.95 -23.68 37.87
CA LYS A 183 -29.12 -24.54 37.61
C LYS A 183 -29.99 -24.70 38.85
N GLU A 184 -29.40 -24.84 40.03
CA GLU A 184 -30.13 -24.89 41.30
C GLU A 184 -30.86 -23.58 41.63
N GLU A 185 -30.34 -22.43 41.20
CA GLU A 185 -31.03 -21.14 41.33
C GLU A 185 -32.27 -21.05 40.44
N LYS A 186 -32.20 -21.60 39.21
CA LYS A 186 -33.31 -21.58 38.25
C LYS A 186 -34.36 -22.65 38.53
N GLU A 187 -33.94 -23.81 39.02
CA GLU A 187 -34.76 -25.00 39.20
C GLU A 187 -34.52 -25.60 40.60
N PRO A 188 -35.30 -25.18 41.63
CA PRO A 188 -35.10 -25.59 43.02
C PRO A 188 -35.20 -27.09 43.27
N GLN A 189 -35.82 -27.85 42.35
CA GLN A 189 -35.88 -29.32 42.40
C GLN A 189 -34.51 -30.00 42.44
N TYR A 190 -33.45 -29.35 41.93
CA TYR A 190 -32.08 -29.86 42.00
C TYR A 190 -31.43 -29.72 43.39
N ARG A 191 -32.14 -29.35 44.46
CA ARG A 191 -31.56 -29.27 45.82
C ARG A 191 -31.65 -30.55 46.64
N HIS A 192 -32.53 -31.49 46.28
CA HIS A 192 -32.92 -32.59 47.19
C HIS A 192 -32.05 -33.87 47.12
N ASP A 193 -31.19 -34.05 46.10
CA ASP A 193 -30.38 -35.28 45.95
C ASP A 193 -28.87 -35.04 45.66
N ARG A 194 -28.35 -33.84 45.98
CA ARG A 194 -26.99 -33.42 45.62
C ARG A 194 -25.87 -33.93 46.54
N LYS A 195 -26.19 -34.71 47.58
CA LYS A 195 -25.22 -35.05 48.64
C LYS A 195 -24.02 -35.83 48.11
N LEU A 196 -24.26 -36.76 47.18
CA LEU A 196 -23.22 -37.54 46.52
C LEU A 196 -22.30 -36.63 45.69
N LEU A 197 -22.88 -35.82 44.80
CA LEU A 197 -22.14 -34.90 43.93
C LEU A 197 -21.31 -33.87 44.73
N LEU A 198 -21.87 -33.28 45.79
CA LEU A 198 -21.13 -32.36 46.67
C LEU A 198 -20.00 -33.07 47.42
N SER A 199 -20.19 -34.33 47.83
CA SER A 199 -19.12 -35.11 48.46
C SER A 199 -17.95 -35.36 47.50
N ARG A 200 -18.23 -35.59 46.21
CA ARG A 200 -17.21 -35.74 45.16
C ARG A 200 -16.44 -34.43 44.90
N PHE A 201 -17.15 -33.30 44.84
CA PHE A 201 -16.49 -31.99 44.75
C PHE A 201 -15.56 -31.73 45.96
N ALA A 202 -15.99 -32.10 47.17
CA ALA A 202 -15.17 -31.96 48.38
C ALA A 202 -13.95 -32.90 48.38
N GLU A 203 -14.12 -34.13 47.89
CA GLU A 203 -13.05 -35.11 47.73
C GLU A 203 -11.95 -34.60 46.78
N ILE A 204 -12.31 -34.12 45.60
CA ILE A 204 -11.37 -33.58 44.61
C ILE A 204 -10.62 -32.36 45.15
N ARG A 205 -11.33 -31.45 45.85
CA ARG A 205 -10.71 -30.28 46.49
C ARG A 205 -9.67 -30.66 47.55
N ARG A 206 -9.83 -31.81 48.22
CA ARG A 206 -8.82 -32.34 49.17
C ARG A 206 -7.56 -32.82 48.45
N ILE A 207 -7.68 -33.34 47.23
CA ILE A 207 -6.56 -33.93 46.47
C ILE A 207 -5.72 -32.85 45.79
N PHE A 208 -6.30 -31.74 45.31
CA PHE A 208 -5.58 -30.71 44.54
C PHE A 208 -4.33 -30.12 45.20
N PRO A 209 -4.32 -29.77 46.51
CA PRO A 209 -3.11 -29.27 47.17
C PRO A 209 -1.93 -30.27 47.17
N LEU A 210 -2.20 -31.56 47.00
CA LEU A 210 -1.18 -32.63 46.96
C LEU A 210 -0.44 -32.67 45.62
N LEU A 211 -0.97 -32.05 44.56
CA LEU A 211 -0.36 -32.04 43.23
C LEU A 211 0.77 -31.01 43.07
N GLY A 212 0.78 -29.95 43.89
CA GLY A 212 1.63 -28.77 43.69
C GLY A 212 2.75 -28.54 44.72
N LYS A 213 2.73 -29.20 45.88
CA LYS A 213 3.75 -29.00 46.93
C LYS A 213 4.84 -30.06 46.87
N LYS A 214 6.11 -29.64 46.91
CA LYS A 214 7.13 -30.40 47.66
C LYS A 214 6.62 -30.42 49.10
N LEU A 215 6.09 -31.55 49.55
CA LEU A 215 5.79 -31.75 50.97
C LEU A 215 7.08 -31.43 51.74
N GLU A 216 7.08 -30.39 52.58
CA GLU A 216 8.12 -30.27 53.61
C GLU A 216 7.83 -31.40 54.60
N PHE A 217 8.57 -32.49 54.43
CA PHE A 217 8.36 -33.78 55.08
C PHE A 217 8.74 -33.74 56.57
N SER A 218 7.96 -33.07 57.43
CA SER A 218 8.21 -33.14 58.88
C SER A 218 7.00 -33.18 59.83
N GLU A 219 5.75 -33.21 59.35
CA GLU A 219 4.58 -33.11 60.27
C GLU A 219 3.54 -34.24 60.19
N PHE A 220 3.65 -35.22 59.28
CA PHE A 220 2.66 -36.33 59.16
C PHE A 220 3.32 -37.72 59.27
N GLY A 221 2.61 -38.71 59.81
CA GLY A 221 3.07 -40.09 59.90
C GLY A 221 3.07 -40.84 58.56
N ASP A 222 3.97 -41.82 58.39
CA ASP A 222 4.23 -42.54 57.13
C ASP A 222 2.99 -43.13 56.44
N LEU A 223 1.99 -43.58 57.22
CA LEU A 223 0.72 -44.14 56.72
C LEU A 223 -0.21 -43.10 56.12
N GLU A 224 -0.22 -41.89 56.67
CA GLU A 224 -1.03 -40.78 56.19
C GLU A 224 -0.44 -40.21 54.88
N GLN A 225 0.89 -40.18 54.78
CA GLN A 225 1.61 -39.86 53.55
C GLN A 225 1.34 -40.87 52.42
N LEU A 226 1.33 -42.18 52.73
CA LEU A 226 0.99 -43.22 51.76
C LEU A 226 -0.46 -43.09 51.28
N LYS A 227 -1.39 -42.76 52.18
CA LYS A 227 -2.79 -42.51 51.87
C LYS A 227 -2.94 -41.31 50.93
N ASP A 228 -2.24 -40.21 51.18
CA ASP A 228 -2.30 -39.02 50.33
C ASP A 228 -1.63 -39.22 48.96
N LEU A 229 -0.54 -40.01 48.89
CA LEU A 229 0.05 -40.43 47.63
C LEU A 229 -0.90 -41.34 46.83
N SER A 230 -1.56 -42.29 47.49
CA SER A 230 -2.54 -43.18 46.83
C SER A 230 -3.73 -42.39 46.26
N ALA A 231 -4.24 -41.41 47.02
CA ALA A 231 -5.32 -40.53 46.56
C ALA A 231 -4.90 -39.67 45.34
N SER A 232 -3.63 -39.29 45.27
CA SER A 232 -3.08 -38.55 44.12
C SER A 232 -2.91 -39.42 42.86
N LEU A 233 -2.72 -40.73 43.03
CA LEU A 233 -2.68 -41.70 41.92
C LEU A 233 -4.08 -41.98 41.35
N GLU A 234 -5.11 -41.93 42.18
CA GLU A 234 -6.52 -42.20 41.81
C GLU A 234 -7.25 -40.97 41.23
N LEU A 235 -6.62 -39.78 41.22
CA LEU A 235 -7.27 -38.53 40.83
C LEU A 235 -7.98 -38.61 39.47
N LYS A 236 -7.41 -39.31 38.48
CA LYS A 236 -8.04 -39.48 37.16
C LYS A 236 -9.40 -40.18 37.26
N GLU A 237 -9.48 -41.24 38.08
CA GLU A 237 -10.73 -42.00 38.28
C GLU A 237 -11.73 -41.17 39.08
N VAL A 238 -11.30 -40.50 40.15
CA VAL A 238 -12.18 -39.62 40.95
C VAL A 238 -12.77 -38.48 40.11
N LEU A 239 -11.96 -37.86 39.22
CA LEU A 239 -12.44 -36.84 38.28
C LEU A 239 -13.48 -37.39 37.30
N ARG A 240 -13.26 -38.60 36.80
CA ARG A 240 -14.21 -39.26 35.89
C ARG A 240 -15.52 -39.60 36.59
N GLU A 241 -15.47 -40.11 37.82
CA GLU A 241 -16.64 -40.36 38.65
C GLU A 241 -17.43 -39.08 38.90
N LEU A 242 -16.76 -37.96 39.21
CA LEU A 242 -17.42 -36.66 39.31
C LEU A 242 -18.15 -36.28 38.02
N VAL A 243 -17.51 -36.43 36.85
CA VAL A 243 -18.13 -36.11 35.56
C VAL A 243 -19.37 -36.96 35.30
N ARG A 244 -19.32 -38.27 35.61
CA ARG A 244 -20.46 -39.19 35.49
C ARG A 244 -21.60 -38.82 36.44
N ASP A 245 -21.28 -38.60 37.71
CA ASP A 245 -22.25 -38.18 38.72
C ASP A 245 -22.88 -36.84 38.34
N TYR A 246 -22.10 -35.92 37.78
CA TYR A 246 -22.57 -34.64 37.29
C TYR A 246 -23.53 -34.80 36.09
N LEU A 247 -23.18 -35.61 35.10
CA LEU A 247 -24.02 -35.88 33.93
C LEU A 247 -25.36 -36.53 34.33
N GLU A 248 -25.33 -37.52 35.20
CA GLU A 248 -26.54 -38.19 35.71
C GLU A 248 -27.40 -37.26 36.57
N TYR A 249 -26.76 -36.43 37.41
CA TYR A 249 -27.49 -35.51 38.27
C TYR A 249 -28.17 -34.39 37.49
N VAL A 250 -27.39 -33.72 36.62
CA VAL A 250 -27.76 -32.47 35.96
C VAL A 250 -28.55 -32.71 34.68
N TYR A 251 -28.26 -33.78 33.94
CA TYR A 251 -28.86 -34.06 32.63
C TYR A 251 -29.65 -35.36 32.57
N LYS A 252 -29.59 -36.22 33.60
CA LYS A 252 -30.24 -37.55 33.63
C LYS A 252 -29.77 -38.44 32.47
N ASP A 253 -28.49 -38.31 32.12
CA ASP A 253 -27.89 -39.05 31.01
C ASP A 253 -26.48 -39.53 31.38
N THR A 254 -26.38 -40.76 31.87
CA THR A 254 -25.10 -41.45 32.14
C THR A 254 -24.21 -41.67 30.92
N ASN A 255 -24.78 -41.68 29.70
CA ASN A 255 -24.03 -41.91 28.46
C ASN A 255 -23.69 -40.61 27.71
N GLY A 256 -24.12 -39.48 28.27
CA GLY A 256 -23.86 -38.14 27.75
C GLY A 256 -22.37 -37.80 27.66
N LYS A 257 -22.06 -36.84 26.80
CA LYS A 257 -20.69 -36.32 26.62
C LYS A 257 -20.64 -34.84 26.98
N LEU A 258 -19.76 -34.46 27.90
CA LEU A 258 -19.44 -33.06 28.14
C LEU A 258 -18.51 -32.55 27.03
N VAL A 259 -18.81 -31.39 26.47
CA VAL A 259 -17.95 -30.72 25.48
C VAL A 259 -17.26 -29.54 26.13
N LEU A 260 -15.97 -29.71 26.43
CA LEU A 260 -15.09 -28.70 27.02
C LEU A 260 -14.36 -27.93 25.92
N CYS A 261 -14.39 -26.61 25.97
CA CYS A 261 -13.60 -25.76 25.09
C CYS A 261 -12.49 -25.08 25.88
N ILE A 262 -11.27 -25.11 25.35
CA ILE A 262 -10.10 -24.43 25.90
C ILE A 262 -9.57 -23.49 24.81
N ASP A 263 -9.65 -22.18 25.05
CA ASP A 263 -9.24 -21.16 24.07
C ASP A 263 -7.76 -20.76 24.26
N ASP A 264 -7.09 -20.25 23.23
CA ASP A 264 -5.76 -19.58 23.28
C ASP A 264 -4.73 -20.09 24.35
N ILE A 265 -4.54 -21.42 24.42
CA ILE A 265 -3.60 -22.09 25.36
C ILE A 265 -2.14 -21.66 25.17
N ASP A 266 -1.83 -21.15 23.99
CA ASP A 266 -0.52 -20.70 23.53
C ASP A 266 -0.10 -19.32 24.05
N LEU A 267 -0.98 -18.59 24.74
CA LEU A 267 -0.66 -17.27 25.30
C LEU A 267 0.19 -17.31 26.58
N ASP A 268 0.16 -18.38 27.36
CA ASP A 268 0.95 -18.50 28.60
C ASP A 268 2.23 -19.34 28.40
N MET A 269 3.34 -18.64 28.15
CA MET A 269 4.65 -19.26 27.94
C MET A 269 5.36 -19.72 29.24
N LYS A 270 4.89 -19.32 30.43
CA LYS A 270 5.56 -19.68 31.70
C LYS A 270 5.15 -21.06 32.18
N ASP A 271 3.86 -21.36 32.17
CA ASP A 271 3.30 -22.60 32.73
C ASP A 271 2.54 -23.48 31.70
N GLY A 272 2.53 -23.09 30.42
CA GLY A 272 1.77 -23.78 29.36
C GLY A 272 2.10 -25.27 29.18
N TYR A 273 3.33 -25.73 29.49
CA TYR A 273 3.64 -27.17 29.48
C TYR A 273 2.88 -27.93 30.58
N GLY A 274 2.82 -27.37 31.79
CA GLY A 274 2.13 -27.99 32.93
C GLY A 274 0.63 -28.13 32.67
N LEU A 275 0.03 -27.11 32.06
CA LEU A 275 -1.37 -27.11 31.62
C LEU A 275 -1.65 -28.28 30.66
N VAL A 276 -0.84 -28.42 29.62
CA VAL A 276 -1.00 -29.47 28.60
C VAL A 276 -0.82 -30.86 29.19
N GLU A 277 0.14 -31.03 30.10
CA GLU A 277 0.33 -32.29 30.83
C GLU A 277 -0.86 -32.62 31.73
N CYS A 278 -1.45 -31.63 32.41
CA CYS A 278 -2.65 -31.84 33.22
C CYS A 278 -3.84 -32.31 32.38
N ILE A 279 -4.07 -31.71 31.21
CA ILE A 279 -5.10 -32.17 30.26
C ILE A 279 -4.83 -33.61 29.87
N ARG A 280 -3.62 -33.88 29.35
CA ARG A 280 -3.22 -35.20 28.83
C ARG A 280 -3.32 -36.30 29.88
N ARG A 281 -2.98 -36.00 31.14
CA ARG A 281 -2.89 -36.98 32.23
C ARG A 281 -4.24 -37.25 32.90
N TYR A 282 -5.05 -36.22 33.12
CA TYR A 282 -6.22 -36.33 34.01
C TYR A 282 -7.56 -36.15 33.30
N LEU A 283 -7.61 -35.48 32.14
CA LEU A 283 -8.86 -35.21 31.42
C LEU A 283 -9.11 -36.15 30.23
N ASN A 284 -8.24 -37.15 30.02
CA ASN A 284 -8.46 -38.18 29.01
C ASN A 284 -9.48 -39.23 29.52
N MET A 285 -10.76 -39.06 29.17
CA MET A 285 -11.86 -39.93 29.56
C MET A 285 -12.99 -39.95 28.50
N PRO A 286 -13.75 -41.06 28.35
CA PRO A 286 -14.79 -41.19 27.33
C PRO A 286 -15.98 -40.25 27.48
N GLU A 287 -16.26 -39.75 28.68
CA GLU A 287 -17.40 -38.87 28.99
C GLU A 287 -17.11 -37.39 28.65
N LEU A 288 -15.89 -37.08 28.20
CA LEU A 288 -15.42 -35.73 27.93
C LEU A 288 -14.85 -35.62 26.52
N ILE A 289 -15.31 -34.63 25.75
CA ILE A 289 -14.76 -34.22 24.46
C ILE A 289 -14.10 -32.85 24.65
N ILE A 290 -12.81 -32.75 24.33
CA ILE A 290 -12.03 -31.51 24.52
C ILE A 290 -11.75 -30.89 23.17
N LEU A 291 -12.27 -29.67 22.96
CA LEU A 291 -11.98 -28.83 21.81
C LEU A 291 -10.98 -27.75 22.23
N MET A 292 -9.89 -27.57 21.48
CA MET A 292 -8.85 -26.61 21.81
C MET A 292 -8.49 -25.71 20.63
N ALA A 293 -8.33 -24.41 20.88
CA ALA A 293 -7.73 -23.48 19.92
C ALA A 293 -6.23 -23.35 20.19
N VAL A 294 -5.37 -23.62 19.19
CA VAL A 294 -3.91 -23.67 19.38
C VAL A 294 -3.16 -23.14 18.15
N LYS A 295 -2.09 -22.35 18.33
CA LYS A 295 -1.02 -22.24 17.33
C LYS A 295 0.05 -23.30 17.59
N LEU A 296 0.10 -24.31 16.72
CA LEU A 296 0.98 -25.49 16.89
C LEU A 296 2.46 -25.11 17.07
N GLU A 297 2.94 -24.10 16.36
CA GLU A 297 4.33 -23.60 16.51
C GLU A 297 4.59 -23.02 17.90
N GLN A 298 3.67 -22.23 18.45
CA GLN A 298 3.83 -21.63 19.78
C GLN A 298 3.76 -22.70 20.86
N LEU A 299 2.81 -23.64 20.76
CA LEU A 299 2.76 -24.78 21.67
C LEU A 299 4.05 -25.63 21.58
N GLY A 300 4.53 -25.88 20.37
CA GLY A 300 5.81 -26.56 20.13
C GLY A 300 6.99 -25.84 20.78
N ASN A 301 7.02 -24.51 20.74
CA ASN A 301 8.04 -23.70 21.39
C ASN A 301 7.96 -23.76 22.93
N VAL A 302 6.77 -23.76 23.52
CA VAL A 302 6.59 -23.93 24.98
C VAL A 302 7.15 -25.28 25.44
N ILE A 303 6.82 -26.35 24.71
CA ILE A 303 7.32 -27.71 25.00
C ILE A 303 8.84 -27.79 24.78
N ARG A 304 9.35 -27.14 23.71
CA ARG A 304 10.79 -27.05 23.41
C ARG A 304 11.54 -26.38 24.55
N ILE A 305 11.09 -25.22 25.03
CA ILE A 305 11.70 -24.50 26.16
C ILE A 305 11.79 -25.41 27.39
N LYS A 306 10.74 -26.17 27.69
CA LYS A 306 10.73 -27.12 28.82
C LYS A 306 11.79 -28.21 28.65
N TYR A 307 11.79 -28.94 27.53
CA TYR A 307 12.76 -30.01 27.32
C TYR A 307 14.19 -29.47 27.23
N THR A 308 14.39 -28.31 26.63
CA THR A 308 15.70 -27.65 26.61
C THR A 308 16.22 -27.39 28.02
N LYS A 309 15.38 -26.95 28.95
CA LYS A 309 15.76 -26.76 30.36
C LYS A 309 16.05 -28.08 31.07
N ASP A 310 15.22 -29.11 30.87
CA ASP A 310 15.36 -30.41 31.53
C ASP A 310 16.65 -31.14 31.11
N PHE A 311 17.03 -31.03 29.83
CA PHE A 311 18.21 -31.72 29.28
C PHE A 311 19.49 -30.88 29.36
N ARG A 312 19.41 -29.58 29.67
CA ARG A 312 20.59 -28.69 29.86
C ARG A 312 21.67 -29.23 30.80
N PRO A 313 21.35 -29.84 31.97
CA PRO A 313 22.38 -30.35 32.90
C PRO A 313 23.19 -31.52 32.34
N LEU A 314 22.68 -32.25 31.35
CA LEU A 314 23.40 -33.33 30.67
C LEU A 314 24.40 -32.76 29.67
N LEU A 315 24.09 -31.61 29.06
CA LEU A 315 24.97 -30.89 28.13
C LEU A 315 26.14 -30.21 28.83
N GLU A 316 25.90 -29.57 29.98
CA GLU A 316 26.97 -28.93 30.78
C GLU A 316 27.99 -29.96 31.30
N ARG A 317 27.64 -31.26 31.32
CA ARG A 317 28.55 -32.37 31.61
C ARG A 317 29.31 -32.88 30.38
N GLU A 318 28.71 -32.85 29.20
CA GLU A 318 29.38 -33.21 27.93
C GLU A 318 30.32 -32.11 27.42
N GLU A 319 29.96 -30.83 27.55
CA GLU A 319 30.84 -29.69 27.17
C GLU A 319 32.14 -29.67 27.98
N LYS A 320 32.10 -30.03 29.26
CA LYS A 320 33.30 -30.20 30.11
C LYS A 320 34.19 -31.37 29.68
N TYR A 321 33.71 -32.29 28.83
CA TYR A 321 34.48 -33.40 28.27
C TYR A 321 35.01 -33.09 26.85
N ILE A 322 34.48 -32.07 26.17
CA ILE A 322 34.73 -31.74 24.76
C ILE A 322 35.54 -30.43 24.60
N GLU A 323 36.29 -29.99 25.61
CA GLU A 323 37.26 -28.89 25.45
C GLU A 323 38.42 -29.20 24.46
N ASN A 324 38.50 -30.41 23.89
CA ASN A 324 39.61 -30.85 23.04
C ASN A 324 39.30 -31.16 21.56
N LYS A 325 38.10 -30.90 21.01
CA LYS A 325 37.89 -31.03 19.55
C LYS A 325 36.96 -29.97 18.94
N THR A 326 37.46 -29.35 17.89
CA THR A 326 36.83 -28.37 16.99
C THR A 326 35.69 -28.96 16.15
N VAL A 327 34.60 -29.37 16.79
CA VAL A 327 33.33 -29.68 16.10
C VAL A 327 32.21 -28.96 16.83
N LYS A 328 31.51 -28.06 16.13
CA LYS A 328 30.35 -27.34 16.65
C LYS A 328 29.26 -28.36 17.02
N GLY A 329 29.03 -28.55 18.32
CA GLY A 329 28.05 -29.52 18.86
C GLY A 329 26.59 -29.05 18.87
N ASP A 330 26.32 -27.79 18.49
CA ASP A 330 24.98 -27.17 18.59
C ASP A 330 23.93 -27.74 17.63
N ASP A 331 24.34 -28.30 16.48
CA ASP A 331 23.38 -28.74 15.45
C ASP A 331 22.66 -30.05 15.82
N ASN A 332 23.32 -30.97 16.55
CA ASN A 332 22.76 -32.29 16.89
C ASN A 332 21.75 -32.22 18.06
N TYR A 333 21.96 -31.34 19.04
CA TYR A 333 21.06 -31.23 20.20
C TYR A 333 19.70 -30.61 19.82
N ASN A 334 19.75 -29.54 19.03
CA ASN A 334 18.53 -28.91 18.54
C ASN A 334 17.68 -29.92 17.75
N GLU A 335 18.32 -30.80 16.99
CA GLU A 335 17.65 -31.90 16.28
C GLU A 335 17.02 -32.92 17.24
N VAL A 336 17.72 -33.36 18.29
CA VAL A 336 17.18 -34.27 19.32
C VAL A 336 15.97 -33.65 20.04
N VAL A 337 16.07 -32.40 20.49
CA VAL A 337 14.95 -31.72 21.16
C VAL A 337 13.78 -31.56 20.19
N ASN A 338 14.04 -31.20 18.93
CA ASN A 338 13.00 -31.10 17.90
C ASN A 338 12.26 -32.43 17.73
N HIS A 339 12.98 -33.56 17.64
CA HIS A 339 12.36 -34.88 17.55
C HIS A 339 11.55 -35.26 18.78
N ILE A 340 11.99 -34.91 19.99
CA ILE A 340 11.22 -35.14 21.22
C ILE A 340 9.93 -34.32 21.20
N VAL A 341 10.02 -33.04 20.81
CA VAL A 341 8.86 -32.14 20.67
C VAL A 341 7.87 -32.68 19.64
N GLU A 342 8.35 -33.11 18.47
CA GLU A 342 7.52 -33.69 17.41
C GLU A 342 6.79 -34.96 17.87
N ARG A 343 7.51 -35.89 18.54
CA ARG A 343 6.91 -37.12 19.09
C ARG A 343 5.86 -36.80 20.15
N TYR A 344 6.17 -35.85 21.03
CA TYR A 344 5.24 -35.40 22.07
C TYR A 344 3.97 -34.79 21.47
N ILE A 345 4.10 -33.85 20.53
CA ILE A 345 2.97 -33.23 19.83
C ILE A 345 2.15 -34.26 19.04
N THR A 346 2.80 -35.27 18.46
CA THR A 346 2.10 -36.34 17.72
C THR A 346 1.30 -37.26 18.66
N LYS A 347 1.80 -37.54 19.87
CA LYS A 347 1.06 -38.31 20.89
C LYS A 347 -0.08 -37.49 21.49
N LEU A 348 0.17 -36.22 21.81
CA LEU A 348 -0.81 -35.32 22.42
C LEU A 348 -1.92 -34.95 21.44
N LEU A 349 -1.57 -34.63 20.19
CA LEU A 349 -2.47 -34.11 19.15
C LEU A 349 -2.29 -34.93 17.86
N PRO A 350 -2.91 -36.11 17.73
CA PRO A 350 -2.87 -36.92 16.50
C PRO A 350 -3.31 -36.15 15.25
N LEU A 351 -2.75 -36.47 14.09
CA LEU A 351 -3.01 -35.74 12.84
C LEU A 351 -4.49 -35.70 12.44
N ASN A 352 -5.22 -36.81 12.64
CA ASN A 352 -6.67 -36.90 12.35
C ASN A 352 -7.54 -36.05 13.29
N GLN A 353 -6.97 -35.51 14.37
CA GLN A 353 -7.64 -34.63 15.33
C GLN A 353 -7.18 -33.17 15.21
N ARG A 354 -6.35 -32.84 14.20
CA ARG A 354 -5.91 -31.47 13.89
C ARG A 354 -6.75 -30.89 12.75
N ILE A 355 -7.57 -29.91 13.08
CA ILE A 355 -8.42 -29.16 12.17
C ILE A 355 -7.69 -27.89 11.76
N ILE A 356 -7.11 -27.89 10.56
CA ILE A 356 -6.36 -26.74 10.05
C ILE A 356 -7.34 -25.66 9.56
N MET A 357 -7.16 -24.42 10.07
CA MET A 357 -7.98 -23.28 9.67
C MET A 357 -7.74 -22.91 8.21
N PRO A 358 -8.79 -22.52 7.46
CA PRO A 358 -8.66 -22.17 6.05
C PRO A 358 -7.87 -20.87 5.89
N SER A 359 -7.16 -20.74 4.76
CA SER A 359 -6.52 -19.47 4.41
C SER A 359 -7.54 -18.56 3.72
N VAL A 360 -7.46 -17.24 3.96
CA VAL A 360 -8.26 -16.28 3.17
C VAL A 360 -7.85 -16.32 1.68
N LYS A 361 -6.62 -16.77 1.37
CA LYS A 361 -6.19 -17.01 -0.02
C LYS A 361 -7.12 -17.99 -0.74
N ASP A 362 -7.66 -18.98 -0.04
CA ASP A 362 -8.58 -19.97 -0.60
C ASP A 362 -9.95 -19.36 -0.96
N LEU A 363 -10.23 -18.13 -0.51
CA LEU A 363 -11.46 -17.40 -0.75
C LEU A 363 -11.34 -16.38 -1.89
N PHE A 364 -10.12 -16.06 -2.34
CA PHE A 364 -9.87 -14.97 -3.30
C PHE A 364 -10.65 -15.11 -4.62
N ASP A 365 -10.80 -16.34 -5.11
CA ASP A 365 -11.47 -16.65 -6.37
C ASP A 365 -12.94 -17.09 -6.19
N LYS A 366 -13.47 -17.00 -4.96
CA LYS A 366 -14.84 -17.41 -4.64
C LYS A 366 -15.79 -16.22 -4.53
N ASP A 367 -17.08 -16.50 -4.67
CA ASP A 367 -18.13 -15.51 -4.43
C ASP A 367 -18.47 -15.42 -2.93
N ILE A 368 -18.43 -14.20 -2.38
CA ILE A 368 -18.74 -13.94 -0.97
C ILE A 368 -19.99 -13.08 -0.86
N GLN A 369 -21.02 -13.61 -0.20
CA GLN A 369 -22.21 -12.87 0.14
C GLN A 369 -21.98 -12.06 1.43
N VAL A 370 -22.19 -10.75 1.40
CA VAL A 370 -22.10 -9.88 2.58
C VAL A 370 -23.50 -9.59 3.10
N CYS A 371 -23.72 -9.83 4.39
CA CYS A 371 -25.01 -9.74 5.06
C CYS A 371 -24.95 -8.84 6.30
N ARG A 372 -26.10 -8.28 6.72
CA ARG A 372 -26.26 -7.50 7.95
C ARG A 372 -27.50 -7.98 8.71
N LYS A 373 -27.41 -8.06 10.05
CA LYS A 373 -28.57 -8.35 10.91
C LYS A 373 -29.44 -7.09 11.03
N GLN A 374 -30.72 -7.17 10.66
CA GLN A 374 -31.72 -6.10 10.83
C GLN A 374 -33.00 -6.69 11.43
N GLY A 375 -33.38 -6.25 12.63
CA GLY A 375 -34.59 -6.73 13.32
C GLY A 375 -34.59 -8.25 13.57
N GLY A 376 -33.43 -8.83 13.89
CA GLY A 376 -33.26 -10.27 14.12
C GLY A 376 -33.12 -11.12 12.86
N LYS A 377 -33.40 -10.58 11.67
CA LYS A 377 -33.24 -11.29 10.38
C LYS A 377 -31.93 -10.93 9.70
N VAL A 378 -31.27 -11.92 9.11
CA VAL A 378 -30.09 -11.70 8.28
C VAL A 378 -30.52 -11.29 6.87
N ARG A 379 -30.08 -10.12 6.42
CA ARG A 379 -30.35 -9.62 5.06
C ARG A 379 -29.06 -9.48 4.28
N LYS A 380 -29.10 -9.90 3.02
CA LYS A 380 -28.04 -9.68 2.05
C LYS A 380 -27.90 -8.19 1.75
N VAL A 381 -26.67 -7.69 1.80
CA VAL A 381 -26.30 -6.30 1.49
C VAL A 381 -25.61 -6.24 0.13
N ASN A 382 -24.69 -7.16 -0.16
CA ASN A 382 -23.93 -7.16 -1.40
C ASN A 382 -23.32 -8.54 -1.70
N ILE A 383 -22.68 -8.68 -2.86
CA ILE A 383 -21.86 -9.84 -3.25
C ILE A 383 -20.49 -9.33 -3.73
N LEU A 384 -19.44 -9.96 -3.23
CA LEU A 384 -18.07 -9.77 -3.74
C LEU A 384 -17.78 -10.95 -4.69
N SER A 385 -17.63 -10.67 -6.00
CA SER A 385 -17.50 -11.72 -7.02
C SER A 385 -16.45 -11.39 -8.08
N PRO A 386 -15.37 -12.19 -8.20
CA PRO A 386 -14.77 -12.96 -7.12
C PRO A 386 -14.34 -12.04 -5.95
N MET A 387 -14.21 -12.58 -4.74
CA MET A 387 -13.84 -11.83 -3.53
C MET A 387 -12.73 -10.80 -3.76
N LYS A 388 -11.63 -11.23 -4.39
CA LYS A 388 -10.44 -10.38 -4.60
C LYS A 388 -10.70 -9.18 -5.51
N ASN A 389 -11.66 -9.25 -6.41
CA ASN A 389 -12.03 -8.12 -7.27
C ASN A 389 -13.15 -7.31 -6.62
N GLY A 390 -14.14 -7.98 -6.02
CA GLY A 390 -15.26 -7.32 -5.33
C GLY A 390 -14.80 -6.39 -4.20
N ILE A 391 -13.73 -6.72 -3.47
CA ILE A 391 -13.17 -5.81 -2.45
C ILE A 391 -12.59 -4.54 -3.10
N LEU A 392 -11.86 -4.67 -4.20
CA LEU A 392 -11.26 -3.52 -4.88
C LEU A 392 -12.34 -2.64 -5.52
N GLU A 393 -13.40 -3.26 -6.04
CA GLU A 393 -14.61 -2.58 -6.51
C GLU A 393 -15.26 -1.79 -5.38
N GLU A 394 -15.44 -2.40 -4.21
CA GLU A 394 -16.02 -1.72 -3.05
C GLU A 394 -15.13 -0.57 -2.55
N ILE A 395 -13.81 -0.76 -2.50
CA ILE A 395 -12.88 0.33 -2.16
C ILE A 395 -13.04 1.50 -3.14
N TYR A 396 -13.07 1.23 -4.45
CA TYR A 396 -13.25 2.28 -5.45
C TYR A 396 -14.61 2.96 -5.35
N LYS A 397 -15.67 2.19 -5.07
CA LYS A 397 -17.04 2.71 -4.92
C LYS A 397 -17.14 3.72 -3.77
N LYS A 398 -16.41 3.47 -2.67
CA LYS A 398 -16.40 4.30 -1.45
C LYS A 398 -15.36 5.41 -1.46
N THR A 399 -14.20 5.20 -2.09
CA THR A 399 -13.03 6.09 -1.93
C THR A 399 -12.50 6.66 -3.24
N ARG A 400 -12.95 6.15 -4.38
CA ARG A 400 -12.41 6.44 -5.73
C ARG A 400 -10.92 6.12 -5.90
N LEU A 401 -10.30 5.45 -4.94
CA LEU A 401 -8.94 4.93 -5.06
C LEU A 401 -8.94 3.67 -5.92
N LEU A 402 -7.94 3.57 -6.78
CA LEU A 402 -7.73 2.42 -7.64
C LEU A 402 -6.61 1.56 -7.04
N PHE A 403 -6.88 0.27 -6.97
CA PHE A 403 -5.91 -0.75 -6.62
C PHE A 403 -6.11 -1.87 -7.63
N TYR A 404 -5.04 -2.47 -8.17
CA TYR A 404 -5.17 -3.56 -9.12
C TYR A 404 -4.54 -4.84 -8.61
N ASN A 405 -5.19 -5.96 -8.93
CA ASN A 405 -4.56 -7.27 -8.88
C ASN A 405 -3.65 -7.43 -10.12
N THR A 406 -2.49 -8.04 -9.94
CA THR A 406 -1.64 -8.45 -11.07
C THR A 406 -1.91 -9.91 -11.41
N LYS A 407 -1.43 -10.39 -12.57
CA LYS A 407 -1.59 -11.80 -12.96
C LYS A 407 -0.98 -12.78 -11.95
N SER A 408 0.09 -12.37 -11.27
CA SER A 408 0.85 -13.22 -10.34
C SER A 408 0.51 -12.97 -8.88
N GLN A 409 -0.15 -11.86 -8.55
CA GLN A 409 -0.29 -11.41 -7.17
C GLN A 409 -1.57 -10.62 -6.93
N VAL A 410 -2.26 -10.98 -5.84
CA VAL A 410 -3.39 -10.23 -5.28
C VAL A 410 -2.87 -9.01 -4.54
N ASN A 411 -3.53 -7.87 -4.73
CA ASN A 411 -3.13 -6.60 -4.14
C ASN A 411 -3.09 -6.69 -2.60
N TYR A 412 -2.05 -6.13 -1.98
CA TYR A 412 -1.83 -6.24 -0.54
C TYR A 412 -2.88 -5.51 0.32
N ILE A 413 -3.70 -4.62 -0.27
CA ILE A 413 -4.85 -4.05 0.44
C ILE A 413 -5.88 -5.12 0.82
N ILE A 414 -5.91 -6.25 0.09
CA ILE A 414 -6.80 -7.38 0.36
C ILE A 414 -6.18 -8.21 1.50
N PRO A 415 -6.90 -8.39 2.62
CA PRO A 415 -6.36 -9.09 3.77
C PRO A 415 -6.10 -10.58 3.55
N TYR A 416 -5.08 -11.10 4.25
CA TYR A 416 -4.68 -12.51 4.20
C TYR A 416 -5.18 -13.35 5.41
N ASN A 417 -5.71 -12.69 6.45
CA ASN A 417 -6.34 -13.35 7.59
C ASN A 417 -7.78 -12.86 7.78
N LEU A 418 -8.62 -13.71 8.37
CA LEU A 418 -10.06 -13.45 8.48
C LEU A 418 -10.35 -12.22 9.33
N ARG A 419 -9.62 -11.99 10.42
CA ARG A 419 -9.82 -10.81 11.28
C ARG A 419 -9.65 -9.50 10.52
N GLU A 420 -8.57 -9.36 9.76
CA GLU A 420 -8.34 -8.16 8.94
C GLU A 420 -9.38 -8.03 7.82
N PHE A 421 -9.79 -9.16 7.23
CA PHE A 421 -10.87 -9.18 6.25
C PHE A 421 -12.19 -8.66 6.85
N CYS A 422 -12.59 -9.14 8.02
CA CYS A 422 -13.76 -8.65 8.76
C CYS A 422 -13.66 -7.14 9.02
N ASN A 423 -12.51 -6.66 9.48
CA ASN A 423 -12.30 -5.25 9.81
C ASN A 423 -12.40 -4.36 8.56
N LEU A 424 -11.84 -4.79 7.43
CA LEU A 424 -11.94 -4.06 6.16
C LEU A 424 -13.39 -4.00 5.68
N LEU A 425 -14.12 -5.12 5.72
CA LEU A 425 -15.53 -5.13 5.35
C LEU A 425 -16.35 -4.23 6.27
N HIS A 426 -16.12 -4.28 7.57
CA HIS A 426 -16.83 -3.41 8.51
C HIS A 426 -16.63 -1.93 8.18
N LEU A 427 -15.39 -1.53 7.90
CA LEU A 427 -15.06 -0.18 7.44
C LEU A 427 -15.84 0.17 6.16
N LEU A 428 -15.66 -0.61 5.09
CA LEU A 428 -16.22 -0.28 3.77
C LEU A 428 -17.75 -0.17 3.79
N TYR A 429 -18.44 -1.04 4.52
CA TYR A 429 -19.90 -1.05 4.61
C TYR A 429 -20.48 -0.05 5.61
N ASN A 430 -19.62 0.70 6.30
CA ASN A 430 -20.00 1.87 7.09
C ASN A 430 -19.69 3.20 6.38
N LEU A 431 -19.03 3.16 5.22
CA LEU A 431 -18.81 4.33 4.36
C LEU A 431 -19.93 4.49 3.35
N ASP A 432 -20.21 5.74 2.96
CA ASP A 432 -21.19 6.05 1.93
C ASP A 432 -20.63 5.79 0.52
N ASP A 433 -21.50 5.45 -0.43
CA ASP A 433 -21.11 5.41 -1.84
C ASP A 433 -20.91 6.84 -2.36
N VAL A 434 -19.85 7.06 -3.14
CA VAL A 434 -19.51 8.39 -3.66
C VAL A 434 -19.38 8.33 -5.17
N GLU A 435 -19.84 9.33 -5.92
CA GLU A 435 -19.74 9.31 -7.40
C GLU A 435 -18.57 10.15 -7.94
N SER A 436 -18.13 11.16 -7.19
CA SER A 436 -17.08 12.09 -7.58
C SER A 436 -15.85 11.98 -6.70
N HIS A 437 -14.74 12.56 -7.16
CA HIS A 437 -13.50 12.56 -6.39
C HIS A 437 -13.59 13.42 -5.13
N GLU A 438 -14.29 14.55 -5.21
CA GLU A 438 -14.54 15.46 -4.09
C GLU A 438 -15.45 14.82 -3.04
N GLY A 439 -16.50 14.11 -3.48
CA GLY A 439 -17.39 13.37 -2.58
C GLY A 439 -16.67 12.27 -1.79
N ALA A 440 -15.54 11.77 -2.29
CA ALA A 440 -14.75 10.75 -1.60
C ALA A 440 -13.87 11.29 -0.45
N LEU A 441 -13.61 12.60 -0.40
CA LEU A 441 -12.68 13.18 0.58
C LEU A 441 -13.04 12.87 2.05
N PRO A 442 -14.33 12.93 2.47
CA PRO A 442 -14.70 12.53 3.83
C PRO A 442 -14.44 11.04 4.11
N ASN A 443 -14.65 10.17 3.12
CA ASN A 443 -14.43 8.73 3.25
C ASN A 443 -12.94 8.36 3.30
N LEU A 444 -12.06 9.19 2.76
CA LEU A 444 -10.62 8.97 2.81
C LEU A 444 -10.05 9.10 4.23
N ILE A 445 -10.67 9.90 5.10
CA ILE A 445 -10.22 10.06 6.49
C ILE A 445 -10.25 8.71 7.24
N PRO A 446 -11.42 8.05 7.41
CA PRO A 446 -11.47 6.76 8.10
C PRO A 446 -10.73 5.65 7.35
N PHE A 447 -10.66 5.72 6.00
CA PHE A 447 -9.88 4.75 5.23
C PHE A 447 -8.37 4.88 5.47
N LYS A 448 -7.84 6.10 5.57
CA LYS A 448 -6.44 6.37 5.95
C LYS A 448 -6.17 5.95 7.39
N GLU A 449 -7.08 6.21 8.31
CA GLU A 449 -6.95 5.76 9.71
C GLU A 449 -6.88 4.24 9.80
N TYR A 450 -7.72 3.52 9.07
CA TYR A 450 -7.60 2.07 8.92
C TYR A 450 -6.26 1.67 8.31
N PHE A 451 -5.85 2.31 7.22
CA PHE A 451 -4.61 1.96 6.52
C PHE A 451 -3.39 2.11 7.44
N TYR A 452 -3.22 3.28 8.06
CA TYR A 452 -2.07 3.54 8.93
C TYR A 452 -2.17 2.86 10.30
N GLY A 453 -3.37 2.83 10.89
CA GLY A 453 -3.59 2.32 12.25
C GLY A 453 -3.69 0.80 12.32
N VAL A 454 -4.29 0.16 11.31
CA VAL A 454 -4.56 -1.28 11.28
C VAL A 454 -3.69 -1.98 10.25
N TRP A 455 -3.79 -1.61 8.98
CA TRP A 455 -3.10 -2.33 7.90
C TRP A 455 -1.58 -2.26 8.07
N CYS A 456 -1.00 -1.07 8.22
CA CYS A 456 0.44 -0.88 8.41
C CYS A 456 0.94 -1.59 9.68
N THR A 457 0.23 -1.45 10.80
CA THR A 457 0.60 -2.06 12.09
C THR A 457 0.69 -3.57 12.02
N ASN A 458 -0.20 -4.21 11.25
CA ASN A 458 -0.25 -5.67 11.15
C ASN A 458 0.64 -6.23 10.04
N ASN A 459 0.98 -5.42 9.02
CA ASN A 459 1.65 -5.90 7.80
C ASN A 459 3.09 -5.40 7.63
N LEU A 460 3.53 -4.40 8.40
CA LEU A 460 4.89 -3.87 8.32
C LEU A 460 5.72 -4.28 9.55
N ASP A 461 7.00 -4.53 9.31
CA ASP A 461 7.98 -4.68 10.37
C ASP A 461 8.23 -3.34 11.09
N LYS A 462 8.94 -3.39 12.24
CA LYS A 462 9.27 -2.18 13.01
C LYS A 462 9.98 -1.11 12.18
N GLY A 463 10.85 -1.54 11.26
CA GLY A 463 11.58 -0.65 10.37
C GLY A 463 10.67 0.05 9.36
N GLY A 464 9.77 -0.69 8.71
CA GLY A 464 8.79 -0.17 7.76
C GLY A 464 7.77 0.76 8.42
N LEU A 465 7.28 0.41 9.61
CA LEU A 465 6.41 1.27 10.42
C LEU A 465 7.05 2.62 10.72
N SER A 466 8.32 2.61 11.14
CA SER A 466 9.06 3.85 11.42
C SER A 466 9.20 4.74 10.18
N ILE A 467 9.40 4.14 8.99
CA ILE A 467 9.47 4.89 7.73
C ILE A 467 8.12 5.54 7.43
N ILE A 468 7.02 4.79 7.47
CA ILE A 468 5.69 5.31 7.16
C ILE A 468 5.25 6.40 8.14
N GLN A 469 5.55 6.24 9.44
CA GLN A 469 5.28 7.27 10.45
C GLN A 469 6.02 8.57 10.12
N LYS A 470 7.33 8.49 9.81
CA LYS A 470 8.11 9.68 9.41
C LYS A 470 7.54 10.37 8.19
N LEU A 471 7.11 9.60 7.17
CA LEU A 471 6.49 10.17 5.97
C LEU A 471 5.17 10.89 6.28
N ARG A 472 4.37 10.35 7.20
CA ARG A 472 3.10 10.98 7.64
C ARG A 472 3.32 12.29 8.40
N ASP A 473 4.43 12.42 9.12
CA ASP A 473 4.74 13.59 9.93
C ASP A 473 5.31 14.76 9.10
N ILE A 474 5.68 14.52 7.84
CA ILE A 474 6.19 15.56 6.93
C ILE A 474 5.09 16.58 6.63
N GLN A 475 5.32 17.83 7.02
CA GLN A 475 4.41 18.94 6.73
C GLN A 475 4.70 19.60 5.37
N ASP A 476 5.95 19.50 4.89
CA ASP A 476 6.39 20.07 3.62
C ASP A 476 6.49 18.99 2.55
N TYR A 477 5.55 19.04 1.59
CA TYR A 477 5.43 18.04 0.54
C TYR A 477 6.65 17.99 -0.37
N GLY A 478 7.39 19.10 -0.53
CA GLY A 478 8.62 19.14 -1.32
C GLY A 478 9.75 18.27 -0.77
N LEU A 479 9.69 17.91 0.53
CA LEU A 479 10.70 17.07 1.19
C LEU A 479 10.42 15.57 1.09
N ILE A 480 9.21 15.19 0.67
CA ILE A 480 8.76 13.79 0.72
C ILE A 480 9.67 12.90 -0.13
N ASN A 481 9.91 13.29 -1.39
CA ASN A 481 10.64 12.45 -2.34
C ASN A 481 12.08 12.18 -1.87
N GLN A 482 12.80 13.22 -1.45
CA GLN A 482 14.16 13.04 -0.93
C GLN A 482 14.18 12.21 0.36
N THR A 483 13.19 12.38 1.24
CA THR A 483 13.08 11.61 2.49
C THR A 483 12.85 10.13 2.20
N VAL A 484 12.00 9.81 1.22
CA VAL A 484 11.78 8.45 0.73
C VAL A 484 13.08 7.85 0.21
N ILE A 485 13.80 8.53 -0.69
CA ILE A 485 15.07 8.04 -1.24
C ILE A 485 16.08 7.75 -0.12
N LYS A 486 16.26 8.68 0.83
CA LYS A 486 17.15 8.50 2.00
C LYS A 486 16.76 7.28 2.84
N HIS A 487 15.47 7.06 3.08
CA HIS A 487 15.01 5.89 3.84
C HIS A 487 15.16 4.57 3.09
N LEU A 488 14.91 4.55 1.78
CA LEU A 488 15.16 3.38 0.94
C LEU A 488 16.66 3.04 0.93
N LYS A 489 17.53 4.02 0.66
CA LYS A 489 19.00 3.84 0.66
C LYS A 489 19.50 3.30 2.02
N ARG A 490 18.96 3.81 3.13
CA ARG A 490 19.33 3.35 4.47
C ARG A 490 18.89 1.90 4.76
N ARG A 491 17.70 1.51 4.32
CA ARG A 491 17.12 0.19 4.59
C ARG A 491 17.71 -0.90 3.68
N PHE A 492 17.92 -0.58 2.40
CA PHE A 492 18.26 -1.58 1.38
C PHE A 492 19.73 -1.49 0.98
N GLU A 493 20.52 -2.49 1.41
CA GLU A 493 21.95 -2.58 1.08
C GLU A 493 22.21 -2.60 -0.42
N VAL A 494 21.33 -3.26 -1.18
CA VAL A 494 21.40 -3.32 -2.65
C VAL A 494 21.40 -1.93 -3.30
N LEU A 495 20.76 -0.91 -2.72
CA LEU A 495 20.84 0.48 -3.21
C LEU A 495 22.16 1.16 -2.83
N ARG A 496 22.71 0.87 -1.64
CA ARG A 496 24.02 1.41 -1.22
C ARG A 496 25.14 0.88 -2.11
N ASN A 497 25.04 -0.38 -2.52
CA ASN A 497 26.06 -1.03 -3.35
C ASN A 497 26.05 -0.53 -4.81
N ILE A 498 24.96 0.11 -5.28
CA ILE A 498 24.91 0.76 -6.59
C ILE A 498 25.89 1.95 -6.67
N GLU A 499 26.21 2.57 -5.54
CA GLU A 499 27.03 3.79 -5.45
C GLU A 499 28.55 3.51 -5.43
N ILE A 500 28.97 2.27 -5.12
CA ILE A 500 30.37 1.93 -4.82
C ILE A 500 31.26 1.80 -6.08
N SER A 501 30.73 1.86 -7.31
CA SER A 501 31.51 1.59 -8.54
C SER A 501 32.35 2.76 -9.09
N ASN A 502 32.72 3.75 -8.29
CA ASN A 502 33.42 4.95 -8.77
C ASN A 502 34.95 4.97 -8.54
N ASP A 503 35.57 3.94 -7.95
CA ASP A 503 37.03 3.86 -7.82
C ASP A 503 37.66 3.14 -9.04
N PRO A 504 38.47 3.82 -9.88
CA PRO A 504 39.10 3.22 -11.06
C PRO A 504 40.03 2.03 -10.73
N LYS A 505 40.45 1.87 -9.47
CA LYS A 505 41.37 0.79 -9.07
C LYS A 505 40.69 -0.55 -8.84
N ASP A 506 39.39 -0.58 -8.53
CA ASP A 506 38.64 -1.82 -8.27
C ASP A 506 38.04 -2.45 -9.54
N ALA A 507 37.87 -1.65 -10.61
CA ALA A 507 37.46 -2.14 -11.94
C ALA A 507 38.43 -3.16 -12.57
N ALA A 508 39.66 -3.26 -12.05
CA ALA A 508 40.66 -4.22 -12.50
C ALA A 508 40.62 -5.57 -11.76
N LYS A 509 40.10 -5.62 -10.52
CA LYS A 509 40.03 -6.85 -9.70
C LYS A 509 38.78 -7.68 -10.00
N ASP A 510 37.66 -7.04 -10.30
CA ASP A 510 36.38 -7.73 -10.58
C ASP A 510 36.29 -8.41 -11.95
N LYS A 511 37.30 -8.26 -12.81
CA LYS A 511 37.32 -8.93 -14.13
C LYS A 511 37.44 -10.45 -14.07
N LYS A 512 37.74 -11.05 -12.90
CA LYS A 512 38.02 -12.49 -12.80
C LYS A 512 36.92 -13.36 -12.19
N GLU A 513 35.95 -12.83 -11.45
CA GLU A 513 35.00 -13.70 -10.70
C GLU A 513 33.50 -13.42 -10.86
N THR A 514 33.05 -12.41 -11.61
CA THR A 514 31.62 -12.22 -11.91
C THR A 514 31.36 -12.05 -13.40
N LYS A 515 31.33 -13.17 -14.12
CA LYS A 515 30.90 -13.22 -15.54
C LYS A 515 29.39 -12.99 -15.75
N GLU A 516 28.62 -12.61 -14.71
CA GLU A 516 27.16 -12.49 -14.78
C GLU A 516 26.55 -11.12 -14.45
N SER A 517 27.30 -10.06 -14.12
CA SER A 517 26.71 -8.71 -13.95
C SER A 517 27.37 -7.69 -14.89
N ARG A 518 26.81 -7.57 -16.10
CA ARG A 518 27.11 -6.49 -17.05
C ARG A 518 26.67 -5.14 -16.46
N LEU A 519 27.60 -4.40 -15.86
CA LEU A 519 27.44 -2.99 -15.46
C LEU A 519 27.42 -2.07 -16.70
N SER A 520 26.39 -2.17 -17.55
CA SER A 520 26.27 -1.42 -18.80
C SER A 520 24.83 -1.02 -19.18
N ASP A 521 23.91 -0.91 -18.22
CA ASP A 521 22.51 -0.55 -18.47
C ASP A 521 22.24 0.91 -18.08
N SER A 522 21.62 1.69 -18.96
CA SER A 522 21.37 3.12 -18.74
C SER A 522 20.42 3.37 -17.58
N SER A 523 19.47 2.47 -17.35
CA SER A 523 18.59 2.50 -16.18
C SER A 523 19.38 2.43 -14.86
N MET A 524 20.49 1.66 -14.81
CA MET A 524 21.33 1.59 -13.61
C MET A 524 22.13 2.87 -13.38
N LYS A 525 22.63 3.51 -14.45
CA LYS A 525 23.29 4.82 -14.36
C LYS A 525 22.30 5.90 -13.88
N GLU A 526 21.05 5.85 -14.32
CA GLU A 526 20.04 6.80 -13.84
C GLU A 526 19.68 6.55 -12.37
N LEU A 527 19.62 5.30 -11.90
CA LEU A 527 19.47 5.01 -10.47
C LEU A 527 20.63 5.56 -9.65
N GLN A 528 21.87 5.46 -10.14
CA GLN A 528 23.04 6.09 -9.49
C GLN A 528 22.84 7.60 -9.33
N ASN A 529 22.39 8.28 -10.39
CA ASN A 529 22.14 9.72 -10.36
C ASN A 529 21.05 10.11 -9.35
N ILE A 530 20.01 9.27 -9.16
CA ILE A 530 18.92 9.52 -8.22
C ILE A 530 19.40 9.38 -6.76
N LEU A 531 20.30 8.43 -6.49
CA LEU A 531 20.75 8.06 -5.13
C LEU A 531 21.86 8.95 -4.57
N ASP A 532 22.37 9.88 -5.37
CA ASP A 532 23.43 10.82 -5.01
C ASP A 532 23.00 11.74 -3.85
N GLU A 533 23.85 11.83 -2.82
CA GLU A 533 23.56 12.59 -1.59
C GLU A 533 23.63 14.10 -1.77
N GLU A 534 24.30 14.58 -2.83
CA GLU A 534 24.37 16.00 -3.19
C GLU A 534 23.08 16.49 -3.86
N ASN A 535 22.12 15.60 -4.14
CA ASN A 535 20.87 15.99 -4.77
C ASN A 535 20.00 16.87 -3.84
N MET A 536 19.55 18.00 -4.38
CA MET A 536 18.63 18.93 -3.75
C MET A 536 17.22 18.35 -3.69
N MET A 537 16.53 18.60 -2.57
CA MET A 537 15.27 17.94 -2.22
C MET A 537 14.12 18.19 -3.23
N TYR A 538 13.99 19.42 -3.72
CA TYR A 538 12.96 19.82 -4.70
C TYR A 538 13.28 19.38 -6.14
N ASN A 539 14.47 18.82 -6.41
CA ASN A 539 14.81 18.30 -7.74
C ASN A 539 14.68 16.77 -7.85
N ILE A 540 14.29 16.08 -6.77
CA ILE A 540 13.90 14.67 -6.81
C ILE A 540 12.41 14.58 -7.15
N SER A 541 12.11 14.00 -8.32
CA SER A 541 10.75 13.85 -8.81
C SER A 541 10.03 12.62 -8.23
N LEU A 542 8.70 12.59 -8.35
CA LEU A 542 7.92 11.38 -8.08
C LEU A 542 8.37 10.23 -8.99
N GLY A 543 8.67 10.53 -10.25
CA GLY A 543 9.21 9.55 -11.20
C GLY A 543 10.52 8.90 -10.74
N ASP A 544 11.37 9.65 -10.03
CA ASP A 544 12.64 9.12 -9.47
C ASP A 544 12.39 8.15 -8.32
N VAL A 545 11.44 8.48 -7.44
CA VAL A 545 11.03 7.59 -6.35
C VAL A 545 10.43 6.31 -6.90
N LEU A 546 9.56 6.40 -7.90
CA LEU A 546 8.96 5.23 -8.55
C LEU A 546 10.00 4.37 -9.27
N ALA A 547 11.03 4.97 -9.87
CA ALA A 547 12.15 4.22 -10.47
C ALA A 547 12.89 3.37 -9.42
N CYS A 548 13.18 3.94 -8.25
CA CYS A 548 13.79 3.21 -7.14
C CYS A 548 12.88 2.10 -6.59
N LEU A 549 11.59 2.37 -6.41
CA LEU A 549 10.62 1.38 -5.94
C LEU A 549 10.40 0.24 -6.94
N ASP A 550 10.34 0.54 -8.24
CA ASP A 550 10.22 -0.46 -9.32
C ASP A 550 11.47 -1.35 -9.38
N TRP A 551 12.66 -0.75 -9.30
CA TRP A 551 13.91 -1.52 -9.24
C TRP A 551 13.96 -2.43 -8.00
N LEU A 552 13.64 -1.89 -6.82
CA LEU A 552 13.57 -2.67 -5.59
C LEU A 552 12.54 -3.80 -5.66
N GLY A 553 11.40 -3.57 -6.32
CA GLY A 553 10.39 -4.60 -6.56
C GLY A 553 10.89 -5.76 -7.42
N LYS A 554 11.89 -5.52 -8.29
CA LYS A 554 12.53 -6.55 -9.13
C LYS A 554 13.62 -7.32 -8.40
N VAL A 555 14.30 -6.71 -7.42
CA VAL A 555 15.45 -7.32 -6.73
C VAL A 555 15.16 -7.81 -5.31
N SER A 556 14.10 -7.30 -4.65
CA SER A 556 13.68 -7.75 -3.32
C SER A 556 12.52 -8.75 -3.40
N TYR A 557 12.72 -9.90 -2.75
CA TYR A 557 11.77 -11.00 -2.70
C TYR A 557 11.15 -11.19 -1.31
N GLN A 558 11.63 -10.47 -0.29
CA GLN A 558 11.08 -10.56 1.06
C GLN A 558 9.67 -9.97 1.10
N GLU A 559 8.72 -10.69 1.69
CA GLU A 559 7.32 -10.28 1.72
C GLU A 559 7.12 -8.96 2.48
N ASP A 560 7.84 -8.76 3.58
CA ASP A 560 7.77 -7.54 4.39
C ASP A 560 8.23 -6.30 3.62
N ASP A 561 9.26 -6.42 2.79
CA ASP A 561 9.73 -5.33 1.94
C ASP A 561 8.73 -5.01 0.83
N ARG A 562 8.11 -6.03 0.23
CA ARG A 562 7.05 -5.84 -0.77
C ARG A 562 5.82 -5.14 -0.18
N LYS A 563 5.45 -5.47 1.06
CA LYS A 563 4.41 -4.78 1.82
C LYS A 563 4.81 -3.33 2.11
N LEU A 564 6.07 -3.05 2.43
CA LEU A 564 6.58 -1.68 2.59
C LEU A 564 6.49 -0.88 1.28
N PHE A 565 6.89 -1.45 0.14
CA PHE A 565 6.78 -0.76 -1.16
C PHE A 565 5.32 -0.43 -1.48
N PHE A 566 4.41 -1.39 -1.25
CA PHE A 566 2.98 -1.14 -1.39
C PHE A 566 2.50 -0.02 -0.43
N ALA A 567 2.97 0.01 0.81
CA ALA A 567 2.64 1.05 1.77
C ALA A 567 3.10 2.45 1.31
N MET A 568 4.31 2.56 0.76
CA MET A 568 4.85 3.81 0.24
C MET A 568 4.09 4.27 -1.00
N LYS A 569 3.76 3.37 -1.93
CA LYS A 569 2.91 3.69 -3.10
C LYS A 569 1.50 4.14 -2.69
N THR A 570 0.94 3.52 -1.66
CA THR A 570 -0.37 3.90 -1.11
C THR A 570 -0.30 5.26 -0.40
N PHE A 571 0.77 5.54 0.34
CA PHE A 571 1.04 6.87 0.90
C PHE A 571 1.04 7.94 -0.19
N TYR A 572 1.78 7.73 -1.29
CA TYR A 572 1.78 8.68 -2.41
C TYR A 572 0.40 8.81 -3.07
N THR A 573 -0.35 7.71 -3.18
CA THR A 573 -1.73 7.75 -3.69
C THR A 573 -2.61 8.65 -2.82
N PHE A 574 -2.56 8.53 -1.49
CA PHE A 574 -3.29 9.45 -0.61
C PHE A 574 -2.82 10.89 -0.77
N SER A 575 -1.50 11.12 -0.77
CA SER A 575 -0.92 12.46 -0.85
C SER A 575 -1.31 13.15 -2.16
N LEU A 576 -1.19 12.48 -3.31
CA LEU A 576 -1.58 13.02 -4.61
C LEU A 576 -3.09 13.29 -4.70
N TYR A 577 -3.91 12.42 -4.12
CA TYR A 577 -5.35 12.57 -4.14
C TYR A 577 -5.82 13.80 -3.34
N GLU A 578 -5.29 13.99 -2.13
CA GLU A 578 -5.69 15.08 -1.23
C GLU A 578 -5.17 16.44 -1.70
N THR A 579 -3.97 16.47 -2.29
CA THR A 579 -3.26 17.70 -2.67
C THR A 579 -3.60 18.22 -4.05
N PHE A 580 -4.39 17.50 -4.86
CA PHE A 580 -4.84 17.96 -6.18
C PHE A 580 -5.66 19.27 -6.15
N ARG A 581 -6.06 19.72 -4.96
CA ARG A 581 -6.87 20.93 -4.71
C ARG A 581 -6.02 22.17 -4.49
N LYS A 582 -6.57 23.36 -4.73
CA LYS A 582 -5.80 24.61 -4.60
C LYS A 582 -5.30 24.82 -3.17
N ARG A 583 -4.15 25.49 -3.03
CA ARG A 583 -3.55 25.82 -1.70
C ARG A 583 -4.55 26.54 -0.79
N GLU A 584 -5.34 27.47 -1.34
CA GLU A 584 -6.36 28.25 -0.61
C GLU A 584 -7.51 27.37 -0.08
N GLU A 585 -8.02 26.44 -0.91
CA GLU A 585 -9.08 25.50 -0.55
C GLU A 585 -8.64 24.58 0.61
N ILE A 586 -7.40 24.07 0.54
CA ILE A 586 -6.81 23.23 1.59
C ILE A 586 -6.61 24.04 2.88
N ALA A 587 -6.15 25.29 2.77
CA ALA A 587 -5.96 26.17 3.92
C ALA A 587 -7.29 26.52 4.60
N GLU A 588 -8.36 26.75 3.83
CA GLU A 588 -9.70 27.04 4.36
C GLU A 588 -10.30 25.83 5.08
N GLU A 589 -10.15 24.61 4.56
CA GLU A 589 -10.57 23.38 5.25
C GLU A 589 -9.77 23.13 6.53
N LYS A 590 -8.45 23.33 6.49
CA LYS A 590 -7.59 23.23 7.68
C LYS A 590 -7.97 24.24 8.75
N LYS A 591 -8.37 25.46 8.36
CA LYS A 591 -8.90 26.48 9.31
C LYS A 591 -10.21 26.03 9.98
N LYS A 592 -11.04 25.21 9.29
CA LYS A 592 -12.29 24.63 9.84
C LYS A 592 -12.02 23.44 10.77
N LEU A 593 -10.87 22.79 10.66
CA LEU A 593 -10.44 21.63 11.46
C LEU A 593 -9.43 22.04 12.55
N THR A 594 -9.92 22.67 13.61
CA THR A 594 -9.19 23.04 14.87
C THR A 594 -7.91 23.88 14.74
N GLN A 595 -7.85 24.96 15.53
CA GLN A 595 -6.69 25.84 15.63
C GLN A 595 -5.44 25.11 16.13
N LYS A 596 -4.37 25.10 15.33
CA LYS A 596 -3.01 25.36 15.80
C LYS A 596 -2.03 25.65 14.65
N GLU A 597 -1.24 26.68 14.92
CA GLU A 597 0.10 26.99 14.37
C GLU A 597 0.19 27.35 12.88
N VAL A 598 0.15 28.66 12.63
CA VAL A 598 0.72 29.27 11.43
C VAL A 598 2.24 29.30 11.62
N ILE A 599 2.93 28.32 11.06
CA ILE A 599 4.38 28.38 10.85
C ILE A 599 4.60 29.15 9.54
N ASN A 600 5.39 30.21 9.58
CA ASN A 600 5.92 30.85 8.37
C ASN A 600 6.71 29.79 7.58
N LYS A 601 6.06 29.21 6.55
CA LYS A 601 6.72 28.31 5.62
C LYS A 601 7.41 29.14 4.56
N GLU A 602 8.72 28.93 4.43
CA GLU A 602 9.48 29.42 3.28
C GLU A 602 8.88 28.79 2.01
N ILE A 603 8.48 29.62 1.04
CA ILE A 603 7.88 29.14 -0.21
C ILE A 603 9.02 28.64 -1.09
N LEU A 604 9.26 27.32 -1.09
CA LEU A 604 10.33 26.70 -1.88
C LEU A 604 9.99 26.57 -3.38
N THR A 605 8.71 26.58 -3.74
CA THR A 605 8.20 26.36 -5.10
C THR A 605 7.00 27.29 -5.40
N ASN A 606 6.86 27.70 -6.66
CA ASN A 606 5.77 28.59 -7.10
C ASN A 606 4.52 27.83 -7.57
N ASN A 607 4.41 26.54 -7.25
CA ASN A 607 3.24 25.73 -7.58
C ASN A 607 1.95 26.31 -6.96
N GLU A 608 0.92 26.53 -7.77
CA GLU A 608 -0.39 26.99 -7.30
C GLU A 608 -1.13 25.93 -6.47
N ILE A 609 -0.79 24.65 -6.71
CA ILE A 609 -1.40 23.47 -6.11
C ILE A 609 -0.30 22.65 -5.43
N VAL A 610 -0.52 22.22 -4.18
CA VAL A 610 0.43 21.41 -3.40
C VAL A 610 0.82 20.11 -4.12
N TYR A 611 -0.06 19.62 -4.99
CA TYR A 611 0.17 18.52 -5.91
C TYR A 611 1.50 18.62 -6.69
N GLY A 612 1.86 19.82 -7.16
CA GLY A 612 3.11 20.04 -7.89
C GLY A 612 4.36 19.76 -7.05
N ASP A 613 4.29 19.99 -5.74
CA ASP A 613 5.40 19.79 -4.78
C ASP A 613 5.66 18.32 -4.47
N ILE A 614 4.66 17.46 -4.68
CA ILE A 614 4.83 16.01 -4.59
C ILE A 614 5.47 15.48 -5.87
N VAL A 615 5.08 16.03 -7.04
CA VAL A 615 5.52 15.52 -8.34
C VAL A 615 6.94 15.99 -8.67
N ASN A 616 7.30 17.24 -8.32
CA ASN A 616 8.61 17.85 -8.58
C ASN A 616 9.06 17.71 -10.06
N GLY A 617 8.18 18.12 -10.97
CA GLY A 617 8.46 18.28 -12.39
C GLY A 617 8.23 17.06 -13.29
N ASN A 618 8.22 15.82 -12.76
CA ASN A 618 8.03 14.62 -13.58
C ASN A 618 7.29 13.50 -12.84
N PHE A 619 6.27 12.94 -13.51
CA PHE A 619 5.56 11.75 -13.04
C PHE A 619 6.31 10.44 -13.28
N LEU A 620 7.07 10.38 -14.38
CA LEU A 620 7.70 9.18 -14.91
C LEU A 620 9.15 9.51 -15.24
N ASN A 621 10.09 8.68 -14.80
CA ASN A 621 11.48 8.82 -15.20
C ASN A 621 11.70 8.11 -16.56
N SER A 622 11.72 8.90 -17.63
CA SER A 622 11.79 8.42 -19.01
C SER A 622 13.10 7.67 -19.33
N GLU A 623 14.20 8.07 -18.69
CA GLU A 623 15.53 7.47 -18.83
C GLU A 623 15.59 6.09 -18.16
N TYR A 624 15.08 5.98 -16.93
CA TYR A 624 14.96 4.70 -16.22
C TYR A 624 14.02 3.72 -16.96
N LEU A 625 12.83 4.20 -17.36
CA LEU A 625 11.83 3.37 -18.03
C LEU A 625 12.31 2.88 -19.40
N ASN A 626 13.21 3.63 -20.05
CA ASN A 626 13.82 3.26 -21.32
C ASN A 626 12.76 2.95 -22.41
N VAL A 627 11.75 3.83 -22.53
CA VAL A 627 10.56 3.63 -23.37
C VAL A 627 10.81 3.78 -24.88
N ALA A 628 12.02 4.18 -25.28
CA ALA A 628 12.46 4.26 -26.67
C ALA A 628 13.90 3.72 -26.81
N PRO A 629 14.28 3.14 -27.97
CA PRO A 629 15.65 2.69 -28.21
C PRO A 629 16.65 3.85 -28.25
N TYR A 630 17.84 3.63 -27.70
CA TYR A 630 18.95 4.58 -27.83
C TYR A 630 19.37 4.71 -29.29
N GLU A 631 19.73 5.94 -29.65
CA GLU A 631 20.35 6.27 -30.92
C GLU A 631 21.85 5.93 -30.87
N LYS A 632 22.36 5.27 -31.91
CA LYS A 632 23.79 5.06 -32.06
C LYS A 632 24.38 6.22 -32.86
N ILE A 633 25.37 6.91 -32.30
CA ILE A 633 26.02 8.04 -32.97
C ILE A 633 27.14 7.55 -33.89
N ASP A 634 28.12 6.82 -33.35
CA ASP A 634 29.23 6.20 -34.09
C ASP A 634 29.74 4.96 -33.34
N LYS A 635 30.51 4.07 -34.00
CA LYS A 635 31.12 2.89 -33.34
C LYS A 635 31.98 3.24 -32.12
N ASP A 636 32.54 4.44 -32.09
CA ASP A 636 33.49 4.90 -31.07
C ASP A 636 32.95 6.04 -30.16
N LYS A 637 31.77 6.62 -30.45
CA LYS A 637 31.21 7.80 -29.73
C LYS A 637 30.02 7.52 -28.80
N GLY A 638 29.65 6.26 -28.62
CA GLY A 638 28.59 5.87 -27.69
C GLY A 638 27.17 6.00 -28.25
N SER A 639 26.19 6.09 -27.35
CA SER A 639 24.76 6.11 -27.68
C SER A 639 24.02 7.18 -26.88
N VAL A 640 23.03 7.82 -27.50
CA VAL A 640 22.25 8.90 -26.88
C VAL A 640 20.79 8.50 -26.71
N SER A 641 20.22 8.85 -25.56
CA SER A 641 18.84 8.54 -25.24
C SER A 641 17.91 9.30 -26.18
N ARG A 642 16.87 8.61 -26.67
CA ARG A 642 15.83 9.25 -27.49
C ARG A 642 14.66 9.76 -26.66
N CYS A 643 14.51 9.24 -25.45
CA CYS A 643 13.49 9.66 -24.51
C CYS A 643 13.86 11.00 -23.86
N ARG A 644 15.15 11.16 -23.54
CA ARG A 644 15.68 12.28 -22.78
C ARG A 644 17.02 12.72 -23.33
N ARG A 645 17.16 13.97 -23.80
CA ARG A 645 18.44 14.47 -24.35
C ARG A 645 18.59 15.98 -24.24
N VAL A 646 19.81 16.48 -24.42
CA VAL A 646 20.08 17.92 -24.42
C VAL A 646 19.94 18.44 -25.86
N ILE A 647 19.12 19.48 -26.04
CA ILE A 647 18.89 20.11 -27.35
C ILE A 647 19.21 21.60 -27.31
N ASP A 648 19.45 22.19 -28.48
CA ASP A 648 19.80 23.60 -28.62
C ASP A 648 18.54 24.46 -28.65
N ASN A 649 18.40 25.32 -27.66
CA ASN A 649 17.27 26.23 -27.53
C ASN A 649 17.35 27.42 -28.50
N GLU A 650 18.52 27.69 -29.10
CA GLU A 650 18.66 28.71 -30.14
C GLU A 650 17.73 28.42 -31.32
N ALA A 651 17.61 27.14 -31.69
CA ALA A 651 16.75 26.74 -32.81
C ALA A 651 15.25 26.95 -32.55
N ILE A 652 14.81 26.67 -31.32
CA ILE A 652 13.43 26.93 -30.89
C ILE A 652 13.19 28.44 -30.82
N SER A 653 14.13 29.19 -30.25
CA SER A 653 14.04 30.64 -30.09
C SER A 653 13.98 31.38 -31.42
N ASP A 654 14.77 30.94 -32.40
CA ASP A 654 14.75 31.50 -33.75
C ASP A 654 13.46 31.16 -34.49
N LEU A 655 12.94 29.95 -34.30
CA LEU A 655 11.65 29.58 -34.87
C LEU A 655 10.51 30.42 -34.26
N ILE A 656 10.53 30.67 -32.95
CA ILE A 656 9.60 31.59 -32.27
C ILE A 656 9.69 33.00 -32.86
N LYS A 657 10.90 33.54 -33.06
CA LYS A 657 11.10 34.87 -33.67
C LYS A 657 10.53 34.96 -35.08
N TYR A 658 10.83 33.95 -35.90
CA TYR A 658 10.34 33.88 -37.28
C TYR A 658 8.81 33.88 -37.34
N ILE A 659 8.15 33.05 -36.51
CA ILE A 659 6.68 32.98 -36.41
C ILE A 659 6.09 34.30 -35.89
N SER A 660 6.80 35.00 -34.99
CA SER A 660 6.39 36.31 -34.47
C SER A 660 6.72 37.49 -35.40
N GLY A 661 7.30 37.25 -36.58
CA GLY A 661 7.60 38.27 -37.58
C GLY A 661 8.89 39.05 -37.34
N ARG A 662 9.80 38.56 -36.48
CA ARG A 662 11.11 39.16 -36.21
C ARG A 662 12.22 38.41 -36.96
N GLU A 663 13.33 39.09 -37.25
CA GLU A 663 14.48 38.46 -37.93
C GLU A 663 15.12 37.37 -37.04
N PRO A 664 15.24 36.12 -37.53
CA PRO A 664 15.95 35.06 -36.82
C PRO A 664 17.46 35.31 -36.83
N LYS A 665 18.18 34.83 -35.80
CA LYS A 665 19.64 35.00 -35.72
C LYS A 665 20.41 33.97 -36.55
N THR A 666 19.81 32.82 -36.86
CA THR A 666 20.43 31.73 -37.61
C THR A 666 19.65 31.32 -38.86
N ASP A 667 20.35 30.64 -39.77
CA ASP A 667 19.87 30.23 -41.09
C ASP A 667 18.89 29.03 -41.06
N ILE A 668 18.28 28.72 -39.91
CA ILE A 668 17.35 27.56 -39.75
C ILE A 668 16.18 27.65 -40.75
N CYS A 669 15.75 28.87 -41.06
CA CYS A 669 14.61 29.16 -41.92
C CYS A 669 15.00 29.66 -43.33
N SER A 670 16.28 29.65 -43.73
CA SER A 670 16.70 30.32 -44.97
C SER A 670 16.20 29.68 -46.26
N LYS A 671 15.90 28.38 -46.23
CA LYS A 671 15.21 27.67 -47.32
C LYS A 671 13.69 27.94 -47.35
N ILE A 672 13.10 28.31 -46.21
CA ILE A 672 11.67 28.57 -46.02
C ILE A 672 11.24 29.86 -46.75
N VAL A 673 12.18 30.76 -47.04
CA VAL A 673 11.95 32.09 -47.62
C VAL A 673 11.33 32.05 -49.04
N LYS A 674 11.18 30.88 -49.69
CA LYS A 674 10.85 30.81 -51.12
C LYS A 674 9.41 30.45 -51.51
N GLU A 675 8.57 29.81 -50.69
CA GLU A 675 7.21 29.40 -51.11
C GLU A 675 6.15 29.43 -49.97
N ASN A 676 4.86 29.60 -50.33
CA ASN A 676 3.68 29.69 -49.45
C ASN A 676 3.71 28.70 -48.28
N PHE A 677 4.00 29.18 -47.07
CA PHE A 677 4.26 28.34 -45.90
C PHE A 677 3.05 28.17 -44.97
N LYS A 678 2.87 26.97 -44.40
CA LYS A 678 1.89 26.68 -43.34
C LYS A 678 2.44 27.08 -41.97
N GLU A 679 2.17 28.31 -41.55
CA GLU A 679 2.52 28.83 -40.21
C GLU A 679 2.04 27.92 -39.07
N GLU A 680 0.85 27.33 -39.22
CA GLU A 680 0.26 26.39 -38.25
C GLU A 680 1.19 25.21 -37.92
N LEU A 681 1.86 24.63 -38.93
CA LEU A 681 2.72 23.45 -38.74
C LEU A 681 4.02 23.80 -37.98
N LEU A 682 4.55 25.01 -38.19
CA LEU A 682 5.68 25.53 -37.42
C LEU A 682 5.30 25.76 -35.96
N ARG A 683 4.11 26.31 -35.71
CA ARG A 683 3.60 26.51 -34.34
C ARG A 683 3.40 25.18 -33.62
N LYS A 684 2.89 24.14 -34.30
CA LYS A 684 2.81 22.77 -33.74
C LYS A 684 4.19 22.20 -33.37
N ILE A 685 5.23 22.44 -34.19
CA ILE A 685 6.62 22.05 -33.86
C ILE A 685 7.08 22.74 -32.57
N VAL A 686 6.88 24.06 -32.46
CA VAL A 686 7.24 24.83 -31.25
C VAL A 686 6.49 24.29 -30.03
N GLU A 687 5.16 24.19 -30.08
CA GLU A 687 4.35 23.69 -28.97
C GLU A 687 4.76 22.29 -28.51
N PHE A 688 5.12 21.40 -29.44
CA PHE A 688 5.62 20.07 -29.10
C PHE A 688 6.87 20.13 -28.22
N PHE A 689 7.87 20.94 -28.59
CA PHE A 689 9.09 21.10 -27.79
C PHE A 689 8.83 21.82 -26.47
N LEU A 690 7.95 22.82 -26.45
CA LEU A 690 7.51 23.47 -25.20
C LEU A 690 6.90 22.46 -24.22
N LEU A 691 5.99 21.60 -24.70
CA LEU A 691 5.35 20.56 -23.91
C LEU A 691 6.27 19.43 -23.49
N THR A 692 7.38 19.21 -24.19
CA THR A 692 8.36 18.12 -23.91
C THR A 692 9.67 18.63 -23.32
N THR A 693 9.73 19.89 -22.90
CA THR A 693 10.89 20.43 -22.20
C THR A 693 10.77 20.22 -20.71
N SER A 694 11.75 19.52 -20.13
CA SER A 694 11.78 19.28 -18.69
C SER A 694 12.49 20.42 -17.96
N PHE A 695 13.72 20.80 -18.36
CA PHE A 695 14.52 21.82 -17.66
C PHE A 695 15.62 22.47 -18.52
N VAL A 696 16.26 23.51 -17.99
CA VAL A 696 17.40 24.22 -18.59
C VAL A 696 18.72 23.53 -18.27
N VAL A 697 19.65 23.48 -19.23
CA VAL A 697 21.02 22.97 -19.04
C VAL A 697 22.05 24.10 -19.19
N GLU A 698 23.05 24.17 -18.32
CA GLU A 698 24.07 25.23 -18.41
C GLU A 698 25.20 24.86 -19.38
N SER A 699 25.74 25.84 -20.12
CA SER A 699 26.75 25.61 -21.16
C SER A 699 28.03 24.92 -20.68
N LYS A 700 28.41 25.10 -19.40
CA LYS A 700 29.58 24.44 -18.79
C LYS A 700 29.40 22.93 -18.59
N GLU A 701 28.15 22.45 -18.56
CA GLU A 701 27.81 21.05 -18.26
C GLU A 701 27.78 20.17 -19.52
N LYS A 702 27.86 20.77 -20.71
CA LYS A 702 27.92 20.06 -21.99
C LYS A 702 29.27 19.38 -22.24
N GLU A 703 30.34 19.94 -21.69
CA GLU A 703 31.71 19.47 -21.94
C GLU A 703 32.07 18.19 -21.14
N SER A 704 31.22 17.76 -20.22
CA SER A 704 31.37 16.53 -19.45
C SER A 704 30.27 15.53 -19.76
N ASN A 705 30.57 14.22 -19.78
CA ASN A 705 29.62 13.10 -19.92
C ASN A 705 28.57 12.99 -18.77
N SER A 706 28.34 14.09 -18.03
CA SER A 706 27.59 14.22 -16.77
C SER A 706 26.47 15.26 -16.83
N SER A 707 26.07 15.75 -18.02
CA SER A 707 25.06 16.82 -18.15
C SER A 707 23.70 16.47 -17.49
N PHE A 708 23.38 15.18 -17.35
CA PHE A 708 22.14 14.70 -16.73
C PHE A 708 22.25 14.43 -15.21
N SER A 709 23.46 14.37 -14.64
CA SER A 709 23.65 14.05 -13.22
C SER A 709 23.71 15.29 -12.32
N GLN A 710 23.88 16.49 -12.90
CA GLN A 710 24.10 17.71 -12.11
C GLN A 710 22.84 18.52 -11.81
N TYR A 711 21.80 18.45 -12.65
CA TYR A 711 20.60 19.28 -12.44
C TYR A 711 19.96 19.03 -11.07
N ARG A 712 19.98 17.80 -10.58
CA ARG A 712 19.43 17.43 -9.26
C ARG A 712 20.19 18.11 -8.12
N LYS A 713 21.47 18.44 -8.31
CA LYS A 713 22.36 19.06 -7.30
C LYS A 713 22.26 20.58 -7.24
N ARG A 714 21.47 21.20 -8.13
CA ARG A 714 21.37 22.67 -8.23
C ARG A 714 20.45 23.26 -7.17
N ASN A 715 20.85 24.42 -6.64
CA ASN A 715 20.09 25.16 -5.62
C ASN A 715 18.81 25.86 -6.15
N GLU A 716 18.43 25.64 -7.40
CA GLU A 716 17.28 26.28 -8.04
C GLU A 716 16.24 25.21 -8.39
N VAL A 717 14.95 25.58 -8.39
CA VAL A 717 13.85 24.69 -8.80
C VAL A 717 13.91 24.46 -10.31
N TYR A 718 14.43 23.31 -10.71
CA TYR A 718 14.86 23.08 -12.10
C TYR A 718 13.71 23.09 -13.13
N TYR A 719 12.52 22.60 -12.77
CA TYR A 719 11.37 22.50 -13.66
C TYR A 719 10.55 23.81 -13.77
N GLU A 720 10.74 24.77 -12.86
CA GLU A 720 10.07 26.08 -12.92
C GLU A 720 10.96 27.17 -13.55
N LYS A 721 12.23 26.84 -13.81
CA LYS A 721 13.23 27.81 -14.27
C LYS A 721 12.86 28.39 -15.65
N ASN A 722 12.92 29.73 -15.76
CA ASN A 722 12.73 30.44 -17.02
C ASN A 722 13.82 30.09 -18.05
N ILE A 723 13.41 29.91 -19.30
CA ILE A 723 14.22 29.58 -20.47
C ILE A 723 14.40 30.88 -21.27
N ALA A 724 15.28 31.74 -20.77
CA ALA A 724 15.65 32.99 -21.42
C ALA A 724 16.44 32.74 -22.72
N GLN A 725 16.37 33.68 -23.68
CA GLN A 725 17.10 33.60 -24.96
C GLN A 725 18.62 33.43 -24.81
N SER A 726 19.20 33.85 -23.68
CA SER A 726 20.63 33.71 -23.39
C SER A 726 21.04 32.29 -22.99
N ARG A 727 20.08 31.40 -22.74
CA ARG A 727 20.33 30.01 -22.32
C ARG A 727 20.30 29.10 -23.54
N LYS A 728 21.49 28.56 -23.83
CA LYS A 728 21.73 27.81 -25.06
C LYS A 728 21.13 26.41 -25.06
N TYR A 729 21.09 25.72 -23.91
CA TYR A 729 20.73 24.30 -23.88
C TYR A 729 19.54 24.03 -22.97
N ILE A 730 18.68 23.10 -23.40
CA ILE A 730 17.54 22.60 -22.63
C ILE A 730 17.50 21.07 -22.68
N CYS A 731 16.84 20.46 -21.70
CA CYS A 731 16.62 19.03 -21.63
C CYS A 731 15.22 18.70 -22.18
N PHE A 732 15.21 18.04 -23.33
CA PHE A 732 14.04 17.36 -23.87
C PHE A 732 13.77 16.09 -23.06
N ASP A 733 12.52 15.90 -22.63
CA ASP A 733 12.01 14.66 -22.06
C ASP A 733 10.59 14.40 -22.61
N VAL A 734 10.45 13.32 -23.39
CA VAL A 734 9.18 12.96 -24.03
C VAL A 734 8.03 12.73 -23.05
N LEU A 735 8.31 12.29 -21.81
CA LEU A 735 7.28 12.02 -20.80
C LEU A 735 7.00 13.22 -19.88
N SER A 736 7.78 14.30 -19.98
CA SER A 736 7.50 15.56 -19.25
C SER A 736 6.16 16.20 -19.66
N ILE A 737 5.63 15.81 -20.83
CA ILE A 737 4.32 16.25 -21.31
C ILE A 737 3.18 15.95 -20.33
N PHE A 738 3.25 14.87 -19.54
CA PHE A 738 2.25 14.59 -18.51
C PHE A 738 2.21 15.68 -17.44
N TYR A 739 3.38 16.19 -17.03
CA TYR A 739 3.47 17.27 -16.04
C TYR A 739 3.15 18.63 -16.66
N ASN A 740 3.72 18.93 -17.83
CA ASN A 740 3.52 20.21 -18.50
C ASN A 740 2.05 20.46 -18.90
N LEU A 741 1.28 19.41 -19.21
CA LEU A 741 -0.16 19.53 -19.48
C LEU A 741 -1.01 19.81 -18.23
N VAL A 742 -0.49 19.62 -17.01
CA VAL A 742 -1.21 19.99 -15.76
C VAL A 742 -1.38 21.50 -15.69
N ASN A 743 -0.38 22.26 -16.15
CA ASN A 743 -0.43 23.72 -16.25
C ASN A 743 0.30 24.19 -17.51
N VAL A 744 -0.41 24.17 -18.64
CA VAL A 744 0.14 24.58 -19.94
C VAL A 744 0.56 26.04 -19.94
N ALA A 745 -0.21 26.91 -19.28
CA ALA A 745 0.13 28.33 -19.18
C ALA A 745 1.48 28.54 -18.48
N GLN A 746 1.70 27.91 -17.33
CA GLN A 746 3.00 27.95 -16.66
C GLN A 746 4.12 27.36 -17.53
N SER A 747 3.85 26.23 -18.19
CA SER A 747 4.83 25.55 -19.04
C SER A 747 5.29 26.40 -20.22
N TYR A 748 4.34 27.08 -20.90
CA TYR A 748 4.65 27.94 -22.05
C TYR A 748 5.29 29.25 -21.59
N GLY A 749 4.84 29.80 -20.45
CA GLY A 749 5.40 31.00 -19.84
C GLY A 749 6.85 30.88 -19.38
N ARG A 750 7.42 29.65 -19.32
CA ARG A 750 8.85 29.44 -19.09
C ARG A 750 9.69 29.96 -20.26
N PHE A 751 9.16 29.95 -21.48
CA PHE A 751 9.85 30.44 -22.66
C PHE A 751 9.60 31.95 -22.83
N ASP A 752 10.39 32.59 -23.68
CA ASP A 752 10.38 34.05 -23.86
C ASP A 752 8.97 34.64 -24.08
N LYS A 753 8.75 35.87 -23.61
CA LYS A 753 7.51 36.64 -23.78
C LYS A 753 7.09 36.78 -25.25
N LEU A 754 7.98 36.53 -26.21
CA LEU A 754 7.65 36.48 -27.64
C LEU A 754 6.70 35.34 -28.01
N VAL A 755 6.59 34.29 -27.20
CA VAL A 755 5.50 33.30 -27.28
C VAL A 755 4.15 33.97 -27.01
N LEU A 756 4.14 35.13 -26.33
CA LEU A 756 2.98 35.88 -25.86
C LEU A 756 2.59 37.09 -26.75
N GLU A 757 3.37 37.51 -27.74
CA GLU A 757 3.10 38.78 -28.48
C GLU A 757 2.45 38.58 -29.88
N ASN A 758 1.56 39.50 -30.28
CA ASN A 758 0.86 39.54 -31.57
C ASN A 758 1.74 40.12 -32.69
N SER A 759 1.88 39.42 -33.83
CA SER A 759 2.58 39.94 -35.03
C SER A 759 1.91 41.15 -35.70
N ARG A 760 0.61 41.43 -35.41
CA ARG A 760 -0.14 42.57 -35.97
C ARG A 760 -0.10 43.84 -35.12
N GLU A 761 0.13 43.73 -33.81
CA GLU A 761 0.24 44.89 -32.91
C GLU A 761 1.63 45.52 -32.93
N VAL A 762 2.67 44.73 -33.29
CA VAL A 762 4.03 45.23 -33.46
C VAL A 762 4.10 46.31 -34.54
N LYS A 763 3.46 46.10 -35.70
CA LYS A 763 3.42 47.13 -36.76
C LYS A 763 2.67 48.41 -36.36
N ALA A 764 1.65 48.29 -35.52
CA ALA A 764 0.85 49.43 -35.07
C ALA A 764 1.47 50.18 -33.87
N ASN A 765 2.24 49.48 -33.02
CA ASN A 765 2.97 50.09 -31.91
C ASN A 765 4.32 50.67 -32.35
N GLU A 766 5.01 50.08 -33.33
CA GLU A 766 6.20 50.67 -33.93
C GLU A 766 5.88 51.98 -34.67
N GLU A 767 4.75 52.07 -35.37
CA GLU A 767 4.27 53.35 -35.95
C GLU A 767 3.88 54.39 -34.88
N LYS A 768 3.45 53.96 -33.68
CA LYS A 768 3.10 54.88 -32.59
C LYS A 768 4.32 55.34 -31.78
N GLU A 769 5.29 54.47 -31.59
CA GLU A 769 6.53 54.79 -30.85
C GLU A 769 7.48 55.64 -31.72
N LEU A 770 7.59 55.38 -33.04
CA LEU A 770 8.34 56.29 -33.93
C LEU A 770 7.76 57.72 -33.97
N ASN A 771 6.43 57.84 -33.92
CA ASN A 771 5.78 59.15 -33.87
C ASN A 771 5.98 59.85 -32.53
N LYS A 772 6.06 59.10 -31.42
CA LYS A 772 6.36 59.67 -30.08
C LYS A 772 7.81 60.06 -29.90
N GLU A 773 8.76 59.30 -30.45
CA GLU A 773 10.19 59.64 -30.39
C GLU A 773 10.50 60.90 -31.22
N GLN A 774 9.85 61.08 -32.37
CA GLN A 774 9.97 62.32 -33.16
C GLN A 774 9.36 63.54 -32.46
N ASP A 775 8.25 63.38 -31.74
CA ASP A 775 7.64 64.45 -30.94
C ASP A 775 8.45 64.76 -29.65
N ALA A 776 9.10 63.76 -29.06
CA ALA A 776 9.93 63.93 -27.86
C ALA A 776 11.29 64.59 -28.16
N GLU A 777 11.92 64.28 -29.31
CA GLU A 777 13.15 64.95 -29.75
C GLU A 777 12.91 66.44 -30.05
N GLN A 778 11.76 66.81 -30.65
CA GLN A 778 11.41 68.22 -30.86
C GLN A 778 11.10 68.97 -29.55
N GLY A 779 10.63 68.27 -28.52
CA GLY A 779 10.41 68.82 -27.17
C GLY A 779 11.72 69.07 -26.41
N GLN A 780 12.67 68.12 -26.47
CA GLN A 780 13.95 68.22 -25.77
C GLN A 780 14.89 69.29 -26.36
N ILE A 781 14.83 69.53 -27.67
CA ILE A 781 15.60 70.59 -28.32
C ILE A 781 15.12 71.99 -27.86
N LYS A 782 13.82 72.18 -27.61
CA LYS A 782 13.28 73.45 -27.08
C LYS A 782 13.57 73.68 -25.59
N GLU A 783 13.67 72.62 -24.79
CA GLU A 783 14.03 72.73 -23.37
C GLU A 783 15.52 72.95 -23.14
N GLN A 784 16.40 72.45 -24.02
CA GLN A 784 17.84 72.71 -23.94
C GLN A 784 18.20 74.15 -24.33
N GLU A 785 17.50 74.76 -25.28
CA GLU A 785 17.70 76.18 -25.64
C GLU A 785 17.29 77.13 -24.50
N GLN A 786 16.29 76.77 -23.66
CA GLN A 786 15.88 77.59 -22.51
C GLN A 786 16.75 77.41 -21.26
N ARG A 787 17.47 76.27 -21.11
CA ARG A 787 18.37 76.04 -19.96
C ARG A 787 19.75 76.70 -20.13
N GLN A 788 20.24 76.86 -21.36
CA GLN A 788 21.52 77.53 -21.61
C GLN A 788 21.49 79.06 -21.35
N GLU A 789 20.31 79.69 -21.35
CA GLU A 789 20.17 81.11 -20.97
C GLU A 789 20.09 81.33 -19.44
N GLY A 790 19.79 80.28 -18.65
CA GLY A 790 19.68 80.36 -17.19
C GLY A 790 20.98 80.11 -16.43
N GLU A 791 21.85 79.24 -16.95
CA GLU A 791 23.09 78.83 -16.26
C GLU A 791 24.25 79.85 -16.37
N GLN A 792 24.13 80.88 -17.23
CA GLN A 792 25.11 81.98 -17.31
C GLN A 792 24.96 83.04 -16.20
N VAL A 793 23.93 82.97 -15.36
CA VAL A 793 23.67 83.98 -14.31
C VAL A 793 24.12 83.51 -12.91
N GLU A 794 24.20 82.21 -12.64
CA GLU A 794 24.53 81.70 -11.30
C GLU A 794 26.03 81.40 -11.08
N GLU A 795 26.85 81.35 -12.13
CA GLU A 795 28.31 81.11 -12.01
C GLU A 795 29.13 82.33 -11.55
N GLN A 796 28.49 83.50 -11.34
CA GLN A 796 29.17 84.71 -10.84
C GLN A 796 29.10 84.92 -9.31
N GLU A 797 28.30 84.17 -8.54
CA GLU A 797 28.08 84.47 -7.12
C GLU A 797 28.80 83.55 -6.11
N GLN A 798 29.53 82.51 -6.52
CA GLN A 798 30.17 81.55 -5.57
C GLN A 798 31.72 81.51 -5.58
N LYS A 799 32.38 82.59 -6.03
CA LYS A 799 33.82 82.81 -5.76
C LYS A 799 34.03 83.81 -4.62
N GLN A 800 33.60 83.50 -3.41
CA GLN A 800 34.08 84.13 -2.18
C GLN A 800 33.58 83.35 -0.96
N GLN A 801 34.35 82.37 -0.48
CA GLN A 801 34.58 82.13 0.97
C GLN A 801 35.45 80.87 1.21
N GLN A 802 36.74 81.18 1.42
CA GLN A 802 37.61 80.72 2.51
C GLN A 802 38.04 79.25 2.66
N SER A 803 39.34 79.12 2.43
CA SER A 803 40.40 78.22 2.92
C SER A 803 40.69 78.26 4.44
N GLY A 804 41.29 77.18 4.97
CA GLY A 804 42.23 77.15 6.13
C GLY A 804 42.16 75.86 6.97
N GLU A 805 43.11 74.91 6.90
CA GLU A 805 44.33 74.66 7.75
C GLU A 805 44.14 73.35 8.58
N GLN A 806 44.87 72.23 8.39
CA GLN A 806 46.20 71.78 8.93
C GLN A 806 46.30 71.81 10.49
N GLU A 807 46.85 70.86 11.29
CA GLU A 807 47.91 69.83 11.17
C GLU A 807 48.08 69.00 12.50
N GLN A 808 48.72 67.80 12.42
CA GLN A 808 49.72 67.15 13.33
C GLN A 808 49.44 66.41 14.70
N ASN A 809 49.83 65.10 14.72
CA ASN A 809 50.85 64.36 15.55
C ASN A 809 50.59 63.56 16.88
N LEU A 810 51.15 62.31 16.89
CA LEU A 810 51.85 61.47 17.94
C LEU A 810 51.06 60.95 19.20
N ASN A 811 51.26 59.79 19.86
CA ASN A 811 52.22 58.67 19.87
C ASN A 811 51.67 57.42 20.67
N GLU A 812 52.20 56.21 20.36
CA GLU A 812 52.45 54.97 21.16
C GLU A 812 51.39 54.13 21.96
N GLY A 813 51.34 52.80 21.71
CA GLY A 813 51.24 51.76 22.77
C GLY A 813 50.30 50.52 22.64
N GLN A 814 50.85 49.39 22.14
CA GLN A 814 50.59 47.95 22.48
C GLN A 814 49.29 47.14 22.12
N GLN A 815 49.56 46.06 21.34
CA GLN A 815 48.97 44.68 21.31
C GLN A 815 47.62 44.39 20.59
N PRO A 816 47.42 43.14 20.10
CA PRO A 816 46.96 42.87 18.73
C PRO A 816 45.45 42.78 18.59
N ILE A 817 44.92 43.33 17.49
CA ILE A 817 43.49 43.37 17.19
C ILE A 817 43.18 42.57 15.93
N GLU A 818 42.18 41.72 16.07
CA GLU A 818 41.40 41.02 15.05
C GLU A 818 40.82 42.01 14.03
N ALA A 819 41.04 41.78 12.73
CA ALA A 819 40.43 42.58 11.69
C ALA A 819 39.01 42.11 11.37
N GLN A 820 38.03 42.89 11.84
CA GLN A 820 36.72 43.03 11.24
C GLN A 820 36.86 43.70 9.86
N ASN A 821 36.12 43.21 8.86
CA ASN A 821 35.69 44.03 7.72
C ASN A 821 34.18 44.23 7.87
N SER A 822 33.80 45.51 7.94
CA SER A 822 32.45 46.04 8.03
C SER A 822 31.65 45.76 6.76
N GLY A 823 30.53 45.04 6.91
CA GLY A 823 29.45 45.05 5.93
C GLY A 823 28.60 46.31 6.11
N GLU A 824 28.42 47.04 5.02
CA GLU A 824 27.39 48.06 4.91
C GLU A 824 26.02 47.41 5.04
N VAL A 825 25.25 47.90 6.00
CA VAL A 825 23.84 47.57 6.17
C VAL A 825 23.06 48.34 5.10
N GLU A 826 22.71 47.68 4.01
CA GLU A 826 21.60 48.14 3.17
C GLU A 826 20.30 48.02 3.97
N LYS A 827 19.61 49.15 4.12
CA LYS A 827 18.29 49.23 4.71
C LYS A 827 17.31 48.46 3.82
N VAL A 828 16.79 47.36 4.36
CA VAL A 828 15.60 46.68 3.83
C VAL A 828 14.41 47.60 4.08
N ASP A 829 13.81 48.08 3.00
CA ASP A 829 12.59 48.88 3.02
C ASP A 829 11.41 47.90 3.23
N GLU A 830 11.04 47.65 4.49
CA GLU A 830 9.87 46.84 4.85
C GLU A 830 8.58 47.59 4.50
N ASN A 831 8.06 47.35 3.30
CA ASN A 831 6.74 47.82 2.91
C ASN A 831 5.84 46.63 2.46
N PRO A 832 5.16 45.93 3.39
CA PRO A 832 4.39 44.71 3.11
C PRO A 832 3.22 44.90 2.12
N LYS A 833 2.84 46.15 1.80
CA LYS A 833 1.83 46.45 0.78
C LYS A 833 2.35 46.28 -0.66
N LYS A 834 3.67 46.40 -0.87
CA LYS A 834 4.29 46.31 -2.20
C LYS A 834 4.36 44.86 -2.68
N ASP A 835 4.67 43.93 -1.78
CA ASP A 835 4.71 42.49 -2.07
C ASP A 835 3.30 41.91 -2.32
N GLU A 836 2.27 42.43 -1.64
CA GLU A 836 0.87 42.05 -1.92
C GLU A 836 0.40 42.56 -3.29
N GLU A 837 0.69 43.83 -3.63
CA GLU A 837 0.37 44.43 -4.93
C GLU A 837 1.12 43.74 -6.10
N ASP A 838 2.40 43.41 -5.94
CA ASP A 838 3.19 42.68 -6.94
C ASP A 838 2.67 41.24 -7.14
N SER A 839 2.22 40.58 -6.06
CA SER A 839 1.61 39.24 -6.16
C SER A 839 0.23 39.25 -6.85
N GLU A 840 -0.57 40.29 -6.63
CA GLU A 840 -1.87 40.46 -7.29
C GLU A 840 -1.71 40.82 -8.78
N LEU A 841 -0.73 41.65 -9.12
CA LEU A 841 -0.35 41.97 -10.50
C LEU A 841 0.13 40.72 -11.25
N GLU A 842 0.95 39.88 -10.63
CA GLU A 842 1.43 38.63 -11.23
C GLU A 842 0.30 37.61 -11.42
N LYS A 843 -0.62 37.48 -10.45
CA LYS A 843 -1.83 36.64 -10.58
C LYS A 843 -2.75 37.13 -11.70
N SER A 844 -2.95 38.44 -11.82
CA SER A 844 -3.76 39.09 -12.87
C SER A 844 -3.15 38.86 -14.27
N ALA A 845 -1.83 38.94 -14.41
CA ALA A 845 -1.13 38.65 -15.66
C ALA A 845 -1.21 37.17 -16.06
N LYS A 846 -1.04 36.24 -15.11
CA LYS A 846 -1.19 34.79 -15.36
C LYS A 846 -2.59 34.41 -15.80
N GLN A 847 -3.62 35.01 -15.20
CA GLN A 847 -5.02 34.76 -15.57
C GLN A 847 -5.34 35.28 -16.98
N LYS A 848 -4.91 36.51 -17.31
CA LYS A 848 -5.05 37.06 -18.67
C LYS A 848 -4.38 36.19 -19.73
N PHE A 849 -3.19 35.69 -19.44
CA PHE A 849 -2.48 34.80 -20.35
C PHE A 849 -3.24 33.48 -20.60
N LYS A 850 -3.79 32.90 -19.53
CA LYS A 850 -4.61 31.69 -19.62
C LYS A 850 -5.86 31.91 -20.47
N ASP A 851 -6.51 33.06 -20.34
CA ASP A 851 -7.72 33.40 -21.12
C ASP A 851 -7.40 33.61 -22.62
N GLU A 852 -6.23 34.20 -22.92
CA GLU A 852 -5.73 34.34 -24.30
C GLU A 852 -5.41 32.98 -24.93
N MET A 853 -4.77 32.08 -24.19
CA MET A 853 -4.47 30.72 -24.64
C MET A 853 -5.73 29.93 -25.03
N LEU A 854 -6.82 30.11 -24.28
CA LEU A 854 -8.07 29.40 -24.52
C LEU A 854 -8.89 29.99 -25.67
N SER A 855 -8.49 31.12 -26.26
CA SER A 855 -9.26 31.80 -27.31
C SER A 855 -8.53 31.92 -28.65
N ASN A 856 -7.20 31.82 -28.70
CA ASN A 856 -6.41 32.09 -29.91
C ASN A 856 -5.89 30.82 -30.62
N LYS A 857 -6.73 30.21 -31.48
CA LYS A 857 -6.41 29.01 -32.26
C LYS A 857 -5.26 29.17 -33.25
N ALA A 858 -5.01 30.38 -33.73
CA ALA A 858 -3.88 30.65 -34.62
C ALA A 858 -2.54 30.52 -33.90
N LYS A 859 -2.50 30.72 -32.57
CA LYS A 859 -1.26 30.81 -31.79
C LYS A 859 -0.85 29.50 -31.13
N TYR A 860 -1.84 28.72 -30.66
CA TYR A 860 -1.62 27.44 -29.96
C TYR A 860 -2.38 26.28 -30.62
N PRO A 861 -2.14 26.01 -31.91
CA PRO A 861 -2.88 25.00 -32.67
C PRO A 861 -2.80 23.58 -32.10
N LEU A 862 -1.68 23.16 -31.52
CA LEU A 862 -1.51 21.79 -30.99
C LEU A 862 -2.29 21.61 -29.69
N TYR A 863 -2.16 22.54 -28.73
CA TYR A 863 -2.90 22.50 -27.47
C TYR A 863 -4.42 22.62 -27.70
N LEU A 864 -4.86 23.56 -28.53
CA LEU A 864 -6.29 23.73 -28.80
C LEU A 864 -6.88 22.55 -29.59
N ALA A 865 -6.10 21.88 -30.44
CA ALA A 865 -6.54 20.63 -31.07
C ALA A 865 -6.78 19.50 -30.05
N MET A 866 -6.02 19.45 -28.94
CA MET A 866 -6.34 18.52 -27.83
C MET A 866 -7.64 18.89 -27.12
N LEU A 867 -7.90 20.18 -26.91
CA LEU A 867 -9.16 20.64 -26.30
C LEU A 867 -10.36 20.36 -27.22
N ASP A 868 -10.22 20.62 -28.52
CA ASP A 868 -11.21 20.30 -29.55
C ASP A 868 -11.51 18.79 -29.57
N TYR A 869 -10.47 17.95 -29.45
CA TYR A 869 -10.64 16.50 -29.35
C TYR A 869 -11.52 16.12 -28.15
N ILE A 870 -11.27 16.71 -26.97
CA ILE A 870 -12.05 16.45 -25.76
C ILE A 870 -13.50 16.91 -25.94
N ILE A 871 -13.72 18.08 -26.52
CA ILE A 871 -15.07 18.62 -26.83
C ILE A 871 -15.86 17.68 -27.75
N GLY A 872 -15.20 17.16 -28.79
CA GLY A 872 -15.83 16.30 -29.80
C GLY A 872 -16.14 14.88 -29.33
N ASN A 873 -15.31 14.31 -28.45
CA ASN A 873 -15.32 12.87 -28.18
C ASN A 873 -15.76 12.47 -26.77
N GLU A 874 -15.77 13.37 -25.78
CA GLU A 874 -16.14 12.99 -24.41
C GLU A 874 -17.66 13.12 -24.13
N PRO A 875 -18.27 12.15 -23.40
CA PRO A 875 -19.67 12.21 -23.00
C PRO A 875 -19.90 13.24 -21.89
N LEU A 876 -21.05 13.95 -21.93
CA LEU A 876 -21.48 14.84 -20.85
C LEU A 876 -21.87 14.01 -19.62
N GLN A 877 -21.35 14.37 -18.44
CA GLN A 877 -22.02 14.00 -17.20
C GLN A 877 -23.31 14.82 -17.10
N ALA A 878 -24.37 14.23 -16.56
CA ALA A 878 -25.76 14.69 -16.66
C ALA A 878 -26.09 15.98 -15.87
N SER A 879 -25.30 17.05 -16.02
CA SER A 879 -25.70 18.39 -15.59
C SER A 879 -26.27 19.15 -16.78
N ALA A 880 -27.53 19.58 -16.68
CA ALA A 880 -28.30 20.10 -17.82
C ALA A 880 -27.83 21.46 -18.37
N ASN A 881 -26.77 22.06 -17.80
CA ASN A 881 -26.36 23.45 -18.07
C ASN A 881 -24.85 23.64 -18.37
N GLU A 882 -24.05 22.57 -18.52
CA GLU A 882 -22.60 22.73 -18.75
C GLU A 882 -22.28 22.98 -20.24
N LYS A 883 -21.64 24.12 -20.55
CA LYS A 883 -21.25 24.51 -21.92
C LYS A 883 -19.95 23.80 -22.31
N ARG A 884 -19.93 23.13 -23.47
CA ARG A 884 -18.72 22.50 -24.05
C ARG A 884 -17.81 23.55 -24.72
N ASP A 885 -17.14 24.36 -23.92
CA ASP A 885 -16.12 25.31 -24.39
C ASP A 885 -14.70 24.88 -24.00
N HIS A 886 -13.70 25.66 -24.42
CA HIS A 886 -12.30 25.37 -24.13
C HIS A 886 -11.97 25.41 -22.62
N GLU A 887 -12.73 26.17 -21.82
CA GLU A 887 -12.51 26.20 -20.37
C GLU A 887 -12.92 24.86 -19.73
N TRP A 888 -14.08 24.34 -20.12
CA TRP A 888 -14.53 22.99 -19.74
C TRP A 888 -13.54 21.92 -20.20
N ALA A 889 -13.12 21.97 -21.47
CA ALA A 889 -12.18 20.99 -22.04
C ALA A 889 -10.81 21.02 -21.34
N ASN A 890 -10.33 22.21 -20.98
CA ASN A 890 -9.09 22.37 -20.23
C ASN A 890 -9.19 21.77 -18.82
N LYS A 891 -10.26 22.06 -18.08
CA LYS A 891 -10.51 21.41 -16.76
C LYS A 891 -10.51 19.90 -16.89
N ARG A 892 -11.09 19.37 -17.97
CA ARG A 892 -11.14 17.94 -18.25
C ARG A 892 -9.78 17.34 -18.63
N LEU A 893 -8.99 18.03 -19.46
CA LEU A 893 -7.63 17.65 -19.81
C LEU A 893 -6.74 17.58 -18.56
N VAL A 894 -6.72 18.65 -17.76
CA VAL A 894 -5.99 18.73 -16.49
C VAL A 894 -6.39 17.57 -15.59
N TYR A 895 -7.69 17.32 -15.43
CA TYR A 895 -8.20 16.19 -14.66
C TYR A 895 -7.63 14.83 -15.12
N LYS A 896 -7.48 14.62 -16.45
CA LYS A 896 -6.94 13.38 -17.02
C LYS A 896 -5.43 13.22 -16.85
N VAL A 897 -4.66 14.29 -17.00
CA VAL A 897 -3.19 14.26 -16.88
C VAL A 897 -2.70 14.39 -15.44
N SER A 898 -3.55 14.85 -14.52
CA SER A 898 -3.27 14.83 -13.09
C SER A 898 -3.48 13.43 -12.50
N LEU A 899 -2.45 12.61 -12.61
CA LEU A 899 -2.38 11.24 -12.10
C LEU A 899 -2.39 11.26 -10.56
N ARG A 900 -3.47 10.77 -9.95
CA ARG A 900 -3.71 10.79 -8.49
C ARG A 900 -3.49 9.45 -7.79
N ASN A 901 -3.00 8.46 -8.52
CA ASN A 901 -2.96 7.09 -8.06
C ASN A 901 -1.74 6.39 -8.65
N ILE A 902 -0.93 5.76 -7.79
CA ILE A 902 0.33 5.15 -8.22
C ILE A 902 0.09 3.91 -9.08
N ASP A 903 -0.93 3.12 -8.76
CA ASP A 903 -1.34 1.97 -9.58
C ASP A 903 -1.65 2.39 -11.04
N LEU A 904 -2.24 3.58 -11.25
CA LEU A 904 -2.45 4.15 -12.59
C LEU A 904 -1.13 4.46 -13.32
N LEU A 905 -0.17 5.09 -12.63
CA LEU A 905 1.17 5.40 -13.15
C LEU A 905 1.94 4.14 -13.56
N GLU A 906 1.84 3.08 -12.77
CA GLU A 906 2.48 1.80 -13.05
C GLU A 906 1.87 1.11 -14.27
N GLN A 907 0.54 1.18 -14.44
CA GLN A 907 -0.12 0.67 -15.64
C GLN A 907 0.31 1.42 -16.91
N ILE A 908 0.47 2.75 -16.84
CA ILE A 908 1.00 3.56 -17.94
C ILE A 908 2.45 3.14 -18.25
N SER A 909 3.30 3.07 -17.24
CA SER A 909 4.71 2.67 -17.37
C SER A 909 4.87 1.29 -18.00
N TYR A 910 4.12 0.31 -17.50
CA TYR A 910 4.14 -1.06 -18.00
C TYR A 910 3.73 -1.16 -19.47
N ARG A 911 2.69 -0.42 -19.89
CA ARG A 911 2.23 -0.40 -21.30
C ARG A 911 3.26 0.24 -22.21
N LEU A 912 3.85 1.37 -21.80
CA LEU A 912 4.91 2.04 -22.55
C LEU A 912 6.13 1.15 -22.76
N GLN A 913 6.55 0.39 -21.74
CA GLN A 913 7.65 -0.56 -21.85
C GLN A 913 7.30 -1.76 -22.73
N ARG A 914 6.08 -2.30 -22.62
CA ARG A 914 5.63 -3.46 -23.39
C ARG A 914 5.43 -3.16 -24.87
N GLN A 915 4.94 -1.97 -25.19
CA GLN A 915 4.74 -1.49 -26.57
C GLN A 915 5.91 -0.65 -27.08
N ARG A 916 7.08 -0.73 -26.43
CA ARG A 916 8.29 0.01 -26.80
C ARG A 916 8.53 -0.08 -28.32
N PRO A 917 8.61 1.06 -29.03
CA PRO A 917 8.87 1.06 -30.46
C PRO A 917 10.18 0.35 -30.83
N ASP A 918 10.20 -0.20 -32.03
CA ASP A 918 11.36 -0.82 -32.66
C ASP A 918 12.44 0.23 -33.02
N LYS A 919 13.64 -0.25 -33.34
CA LYS A 919 14.76 0.61 -33.74
C LYS A 919 14.50 1.23 -35.12
N SER A 920 13.73 2.31 -35.17
CA SER A 920 13.62 3.20 -36.32
C SER A 920 14.88 4.07 -36.43
N GLY A 921 15.37 4.31 -37.65
CA GLY A 921 16.36 5.37 -37.90
C GLY A 921 15.74 6.78 -37.86
N ASP A 922 14.43 6.89 -38.07
CA ASP A 922 13.68 8.13 -38.13
C ASP A 922 12.98 8.43 -36.80
N THR A 923 13.33 9.57 -36.19
CA THR A 923 12.81 10.06 -34.91
C THR A 923 11.32 10.42 -34.97
N VAL A 924 10.86 11.10 -36.03
CA VAL A 924 9.45 11.51 -36.14
C VAL A 924 8.54 10.28 -36.20
N ARG A 925 8.97 9.25 -36.94
CA ARG A 925 8.27 7.96 -37.00
C ARG A 925 8.25 7.24 -35.65
N LEU A 926 9.33 7.35 -34.87
CA LEU A 926 9.42 6.80 -33.53
C LEU A 926 8.42 7.49 -32.58
N PHE A 927 8.42 8.82 -32.53
CA PHE A 927 7.49 9.58 -31.69
C PHE A 927 6.04 9.38 -32.12
N LYS A 928 5.74 9.32 -33.42
CA LYS A 928 4.42 8.94 -33.92
C LYS A 928 3.93 7.65 -33.25
N LYS A 929 4.77 6.59 -33.25
CA LYS A 929 4.43 5.30 -32.65
C LYS A 929 4.32 5.37 -31.12
N MET A 930 5.14 6.16 -30.45
CA MET A 930 5.03 6.36 -29.00
C MET A 930 3.71 7.04 -28.60
N PHE A 931 3.32 8.10 -29.30
CA PHE A 931 2.07 8.82 -29.02
C PHE A 931 0.83 8.03 -29.46
N ASP A 932 0.97 7.16 -30.47
CA ASP A 932 -0.06 6.17 -30.80
C ASP A 932 -0.28 5.18 -29.65
N ASN A 933 0.79 4.59 -29.12
CA ASN A 933 0.71 3.72 -27.95
C ASN A 933 0.11 4.43 -26.72
N LEU A 934 0.46 5.71 -26.50
CA LEU A 934 -0.15 6.52 -25.43
C LEU A 934 -1.64 6.75 -25.65
N ALA A 935 -2.05 7.04 -26.88
CA ALA A 935 -3.45 7.25 -27.24
C ALA A 935 -4.29 5.98 -27.08
N GLU A 936 -3.68 4.80 -27.28
CA GLU A 936 -4.30 3.48 -27.08
C GLU A 936 -4.38 3.04 -25.59
N ILE A 937 -3.83 3.81 -24.65
CA ILE A 937 -3.93 3.47 -23.23
C ILE A 937 -5.38 3.59 -22.77
N GLU A 938 -5.96 2.42 -22.49
CA GLU A 938 -7.26 2.25 -21.87
C GLU A 938 -7.12 1.46 -20.56
N ILE A 939 -7.37 2.14 -19.43
CA ILE A 939 -7.25 1.57 -18.09
C ILE A 939 -8.64 1.50 -17.48
N SER A 940 -9.15 0.28 -17.33
CA SER A 940 -10.48 0.06 -16.78
C SER A 940 -10.52 0.35 -15.29
N THR A 941 -11.48 1.18 -14.88
CA THR A 941 -11.82 1.34 -13.47
C THR A 941 -12.78 0.22 -13.05
N TYR A 942 -13.16 0.24 -11.78
CA TYR A 942 -14.24 -0.57 -11.25
C TYR A 942 -15.61 0.07 -11.54
N ARG A 943 -16.68 -0.72 -11.42
CA ARG A 943 -18.05 -0.22 -11.60
C ARG A 943 -18.37 0.83 -10.53
N ASN A 944 -18.99 1.93 -10.92
CA ASN A 944 -19.46 2.96 -9.98
C ASN A 944 -20.82 2.57 -9.35
N GLY A 945 -21.39 3.44 -8.51
CA GLY A 945 -22.68 3.20 -7.85
C GLY A 945 -23.86 2.96 -8.81
N GLN A 946 -23.71 3.35 -10.09
CA GLN A 946 -24.69 3.17 -11.16
C GLN A 946 -24.44 1.89 -11.99
N GLY A 947 -23.44 1.08 -11.62
CA GLY A 947 -23.08 -0.16 -12.32
C GLY A 947 -22.28 0.05 -13.62
N LEU A 948 -21.91 1.30 -13.94
CA LEU A 948 -21.13 1.64 -15.13
C LEU A 948 -19.64 1.49 -14.84
N GLN A 949 -18.96 0.72 -15.69
CA GLN A 949 -17.50 0.65 -15.70
C GLN A 949 -16.96 1.78 -16.59
N ALA A 950 -16.20 2.70 -16.00
CA ALA A 950 -15.52 3.74 -16.76
C ALA A 950 -14.11 3.28 -17.15
N ASN A 951 -13.62 3.74 -18.29
CA ASN A 951 -12.23 3.56 -18.67
C ASN A 951 -11.52 4.91 -18.63
N ILE A 952 -10.35 4.95 -18.01
CA ILE A 952 -9.43 6.09 -18.10
C ILE A 952 -8.69 5.97 -19.42
N LYS A 953 -8.82 7.00 -20.25
CA LYS A 953 -8.33 7.02 -21.62
C LYS A 953 -7.53 8.28 -21.91
N TYR A 954 -6.44 8.10 -22.65
CA TYR A 954 -5.53 9.16 -23.08
C TYR A 954 -5.55 9.42 -24.60
N GLU A 955 -6.68 9.11 -25.25
CA GLU A 955 -6.86 9.21 -26.71
C GLU A 955 -6.55 10.62 -27.28
N PHE A 956 -6.61 11.68 -26.47
CA PHE A 956 -6.23 13.04 -26.89
C PHE A 956 -4.75 13.15 -27.29
N PHE A 957 -3.87 12.24 -26.84
CA PHE A 957 -2.50 12.13 -27.38
C PHE A 957 -2.47 11.73 -28.86
N GLY A 958 -3.59 11.21 -29.40
CA GLY A 958 -3.78 10.98 -30.83
C GLY A 958 -3.56 12.25 -31.65
N VAL A 959 -3.81 13.43 -31.09
CA VAL A 959 -3.51 14.73 -31.73
C VAL A 959 -2.01 14.87 -32.02
N ILE A 960 -1.14 14.44 -31.09
CA ILE A 960 0.33 14.48 -31.31
C ILE A 960 0.75 13.42 -32.32
N ARG A 961 0.16 12.22 -32.26
CA ARG A 961 0.38 11.19 -33.28
C ARG A 961 0.03 11.73 -34.67
N ASP A 962 -1.10 12.41 -34.81
CA ASP A 962 -1.58 12.95 -36.09
C ASP A 962 -0.67 14.08 -36.58
N PHE A 963 -0.19 14.94 -35.67
CA PHE A 963 0.85 15.92 -35.98
C PHE A 963 2.15 15.27 -36.47
N MET A 964 2.63 14.21 -35.81
CA MET A 964 3.82 13.47 -36.28
C MET A 964 3.58 12.79 -37.64
N ALA A 965 2.35 12.36 -37.93
CA ALA A 965 1.98 11.84 -39.25
C ALA A 965 1.93 12.96 -40.32
N GLU A 966 1.47 14.15 -39.94
CA GLU A 966 1.48 15.35 -40.79
C GLU A 966 2.91 15.70 -41.20
N LEU A 967 3.88 15.68 -40.28
CA LEU A 967 5.31 15.91 -40.59
C LEU A 967 5.90 14.87 -41.56
N LEU A 968 5.36 13.66 -41.59
CA LEU A 968 5.79 12.58 -42.50
C LEU A 968 5.07 12.60 -43.86
N SER A 969 4.12 13.52 -44.06
CA SER A 969 3.33 13.58 -45.29
C SER A 969 4.14 14.15 -46.45
N PRO A 970 3.91 13.68 -47.70
CA PRO A 970 4.58 14.23 -48.88
C PRO A 970 4.39 15.74 -48.99
N GLY A 971 5.47 16.49 -49.25
CA GLY A 971 5.44 17.96 -49.32
C GLY A 971 5.72 18.68 -48.01
N ASN A 972 5.93 17.95 -46.90
CA ASN A 972 6.30 18.52 -45.60
C ASN A 972 7.76 18.21 -45.20
N GLU A 973 8.62 17.82 -46.14
CA GLU A 973 10.00 17.39 -45.89
C GLU A 973 10.84 18.48 -45.22
N GLU A 974 10.60 19.75 -45.55
CA GLU A 974 11.28 20.89 -44.93
C GLU A 974 10.90 21.08 -43.45
N TYR A 975 9.63 20.88 -43.09
CA TYR A 975 9.16 20.93 -41.70
C TYR A 975 9.76 19.81 -40.86
N LYS A 976 9.82 18.60 -41.44
CA LYS A 976 10.52 17.48 -40.82
C LYS A 976 12.00 17.79 -40.58
N ALA A 977 12.67 18.40 -41.56
CA ALA A 977 14.08 18.79 -41.42
C ALA A 977 14.28 19.83 -40.31
N ILE A 978 13.35 20.78 -40.12
CA ILE A 978 13.37 21.72 -38.99
C ILE A 978 13.21 20.99 -37.67
N PHE A 979 12.23 20.08 -37.57
CA PHE A 979 12.01 19.25 -36.39
C PHE A 979 13.27 18.45 -36.02
N ASP A 980 13.86 17.76 -37.00
CA ASP A 980 15.08 16.95 -36.80
C ASP A 980 16.27 17.82 -36.40
N LYS A 981 16.36 19.06 -36.92
CA LYS A 981 17.41 20.02 -36.54
C LYS A 981 17.26 20.52 -35.11
N ILE A 982 16.03 20.76 -34.63
CA ILE A 982 15.77 21.13 -33.23
C ILE A 982 16.05 19.94 -32.31
N TYR A 983 15.63 18.73 -32.69
CA TYR A 983 15.80 17.52 -31.89
C TYR A 983 17.24 16.98 -31.86
N ALA A 984 18.10 17.45 -32.77
CA ALA A 984 19.49 17.03 -32.84
C ALA A 984 20.15 17.18 -31.47
N ASP A 985 20.87 16.13 -31.05
CA ASP A 985 21.64 16.18 -29.81
C ASP A 985 22.70 17.28 -29.94
N SER A 986 22.73 18.17 -28.96
CA SER A 986 23.59 19.35 -28.95
C SER A 986 25.05 19.03 -28.78
#